data_AF-A0A4S3B968-F1
#
_entry.id   AF-A0A4S3B968-F1
#
_cell.length_a   1.000
_cell.length_b   1.000
_cell.length_c   1.000
_cell.angle_alpha   90.00
_cell.angle_beta   90.00
_cell.angle_gamma   90.00
#
_symmetry.space_group_name_H-M   'P 1'
#
loop_
_entity.id
_entity.type
_entity.pdbx_description
1 polymer ?
#
loop_
_entity_poly.entity_id
_entity_poly.type
_entity_poly.pdbx_seq_one_letter_code
_entity_poly.pdbx_strand_id
1 'polypeptide(L)'
;MKLFYIYNFRDFKKMNKNMSTAGFLALFLGCTGAHKFYLNNKKAGLLLLLLSMVTLIFFMPGFIILWFYTIIEGLSYLLNGIKRERIRQKKIARLQQRKDQQSKRPVQKQPKVNAKNINNQIRNSINQNNHSDVIDITNLDIKPINYSEFEENWQYYLDLPYERKCMEDEEIKHQTLALYHKVCQFLNYELGALGTTLPELFENYQNENIQYNNLPYTIYCIAEGHVTQGTYDNTFSYQLLEQAIGETLKEKIREYALAVCQHTITDPQSIMQNTIFSNDWVWWDPEHQIRDTNIFSAEDIYLLDLTCPRETKIWELYDIKIEILKLYLLALNSILNTSLEEETWKKQSKQTIEQLKTQNYRETQRSWRFINGLLKVSENTLRQILPSSNYTQNLNIDEEIHAIDLFLPEKVMIQINTITEEYLQQLSEDVLLKLVNTLHYSEARNNNIIIKKLSLEALTEKWKKSLISIQEQNNYLKIIKEVGKNISNQDFKLIILYEQSRLDKFTKARKKQVTSMIDVGNITIFETLIKNQERLTQNQIETILNLKQPIRKTVSLNAQQIKVSQAKLNETISVLEEYFDEEEIEPIVTEQESLDKTTEKIPKVASYTEKDDAVFLIKRILDEKSIPVSEVNDFAMNQGKMLNMYLSDLNKLFYDDLSDQLFTVEDDMVIIDDYYLEYAMEEINFEE
;
A
#
# COMPACT_ATOMS: atom_id res chain seq x y z
N MET A 1 -34.89 31.08 -23.96
CA MET A 1 -34.06 31.14 -25.18
C MET A 1 -32.60 30.96 -24.77
N LYS A 2 -31.94 29.86 -25.14
CA LYS A 2 -30.59 29.58 -24.60
C LYS A 2 -29.51 29.88 -25.63
N LEU A 3 -29.07 31.14 -25.69
CA LEU A 3 -27.98 31.56 -26.59
C LEU A 3 -26.66 30.84 -26.25
N PHE A 4 -26.39 30.70 -24.96
CA PHE A 4 -25.15 30.14 -24.43
C PHE A 4 -25.21 28.65 -24.07
N TYR A 5 -26.22 27.92 -24.56
CA TYR A 5 -26.34 26.50 -24.26
C TYR A 5 -25.30 25.67 -25.01
N ILE A 6 -24.53 24.92 -24.24
CA ILE A 6 -23.64 23.87 -24.74
C ILE A 6 -24.47 22.59 -24.82
N TYR A 7 -24.65 22.09 -26.04
CA TYR A 7 -25.44 20.89 -26.29
C TYR A 7 -24.72 19.64 -25.79
N ASN A 8 -25.44 18.79 -25.07
CA ASN A 8 -24.91 17.52 -24.60
C ASN A 8 -25.14 16.44 -25.66
N PHE A 9 -24.56 15.26 -25.43
CA PHE A 9 -24.69 14.13 -26.34
C PHE A 9 -26.16 13.76 -26.68
N ARG A 10 -27.08 13.87 -25.72
CA ARG A 10 -28.51 13.54 -25.93
C ARG A 10 -29.12 14.46 -26.98
N ASP A 11 -28.75 15.73 -26.99
CA ASP A 11 -29.22 16.69 -27.97
C ASP A 11 -28.72 16.35 -29.39
N PHE A 12 -27.45 15.98 -29.53
CA PHE A 12 -26.88 15.55 -30.80
C PHE A 12 -27.55 14.28 -31.36
N LYS A 13 -27.89 13.33 -30.47
CA LYS A 13 -28.64 12.11 -30.84
C LYS A 13 -30.05 12.46 -31.32
N LYS A 14 -30.77 13.35 -30.61
CA LYS A 14 -32.12 13.81 -31.01
C LYS A 14 -32.12 14.52 -32.36
N MET A 15 -31.06 15.28 -32.67
CA MET A 15 -30.95 16.01 -33.94
C MET A 15 -30.36 15.18 -35.09
N ASN A 16 -29.90 13.95 -34.82
CA ASN A 16 -29.15 13.13 -35.76
C ASN A 16 -27.97 13.89 -36.40
N LYS A 17 -27.18 14.58 -35.57
CA LYS A 17 -26.02 15.40 -36.00
C LYS A 17 -24.72 14.89 -35.38
N ASN A 18 -23.62 15.07 -36.10
CA ASN A 18 -22.29 14.66 -35.65
C ASN A 18 -21.67 15.73 -34.75
N MET A 19 -21.31 15.31 -33.53
CA MET A 19 -20.71 16.17 -32.50
C MET A 19 -19.34 16.71 -32.91
N SER A 20 -18.52 15.91 -33.59
CA SER A 20 -17.21 16.34 -34.08
C SER A 20 -17.33 17.42 -35.16
N THR A 21 -18.30 17.28 -36.07
CA THR A 21 -18.57 18.28 -37.10
C THR A 21 -18.99 19.61 -36.49
N ALA A 22 -19.86 19.60 -35.47
CA ALA A 22 -20.24 20.82 -34.76
C ALA A 22 -19.07 21.45 -33.99
N GLY A 23 -18.19 20.64 -33.40
CA GLY A 23 -16.97 21.11 -32.72
C GLY A 23 -16.00 21.81 -33.67
N PHE A 24 -15.73 21.23 -34.85
CA PHE A 24 -14.90 21.89 -35.87
C PHE A 24 -15.55 23.16 -36.42
N LEU A 25 -16.88 23.15 -36.64
CA LEU A 25 -17.61 24.33 -37.07
C LEU A 25 -17.56 25.45 -36.02
N ALA A 26 -17.56 25.10 -34.73
CA ALA A 26 -17.45 26.07 -33.64
C ALA A 26 -16.02 26.63 -33.50
N LEU A 27 -14.98 25.83 -33.75
CA LEU A 27 -13.59 26.31 -33.69
C LEU A 27 -13.24 27.26 -34.84
N PHE A 28 -13.60 26.90 -36.07
CA PHE A 28 -13.18 27.66 -37.26
C PHE A 28 -14.19 28.73 -37.68
N LEU A 29 -15.48 28.50 -37.43
CA LEU A 29 -16.58 29.35 -37.89
C LEU A 29 -17.50 29.77 -36.73
N GLY A 30 -17.04 29.61 -35.48
CA GLY A 30 -17.83 29.85 -34.27
C GLY A 30 -18.42 31.24 -34.17
N CYS A 31 -17.63 32.28 -34.47
CA CYS A 31 -18.09 33.66 -34.43
C CYS A 31 -19.27 33.94 -35.39
N THR A 32 -19.38 33.19 -36.49
CA THR A 32 -20.49 33.34 -37.43
C THR A 32 -21.76 32.59 -36.99
N GLY A 33 -21.68 31.78 -35.92
CA GLY A 33 -22.77 30.92 -35.48
C GLY A 33 -23.06 29.72 -36.36
N ALA A 34 -22.15 29.37 -37.28
CA ALA A 34 -22.28 28.22 -38.18
C ALA A 34 -22.62 26.92 -37.42
N HIS A 35 -21.99 26.66 -36.27
CA HIS A 35 -22.27 25.48 -35.43
C HIS A 35 -23.70 25.48 -34.88
N LYS A 36 -24.25 26.64 -34.53
CA LYS A 36 -25.65 26.74 -34.08
C LYS A 36 -26.63 26.50 -35.23
N PHE A 37 -26.31 26.92 -36.46
CA PHE A 37 -27.09 26.60 -37.65
C PHE A 37 -27.06 25.10 -37.96
N TYR A 38 -25.89 24.47 -37.85
CA TYR A 38 -25.73 23.02 -38.01
C TYR A 38 -26.60 22.23 -37.00
N LEU A 39 -26.76 22.78 -35.80
CA LEU A 39 -27.59 22.22 -34.71
C LEU A 39 -29.06 22.66 -34.78
N ASN A 40 -29.56 23.07 -35.95
CA ASN A 40 -30.94 23.52 -36.18
C ASN A 40 -31.42 24.68 -35.29
N ASN A 41 -30.54 25.34 -34.53
CA ASN A 41 -30.89 26.50 -33.71
C ASN A 41 -30.65 27.80 -34.50
N LYS A 42 -31.51 28.01 -35.50
CA LYS A 42 -31.44 29.16 -36.41
C LYS A 42 -31.49 30.50 -35.67
N LYS A 43 -32.24 30.58 -34.57
CA LYS A 43 -32.38 31.81 -33.76
C LYS A 43 -31.07 32.15 -33.04
N ALA A 44 -30.40 31.18 -32.43
CA ALA A 44 -29.11 31.39 -31.77
C ALA A 44 -27.99 31.68 -32.78
N GLY A 45 -27.98 31.00 -33.93
CA GLY A 45 -27.03 31.26 -35.01
C GLY A 45 -27.15 32.68 -35.55
N LEU A 46 -28.36 33.16 -35.83
CA LEU A 46 -28.61 34.51 -36.33
C LEU A 46 -28.23 35.59 -35.32
N LEU A 47 -28.51 35.37 -34.03
CA LEU A 47 -28.14 36.31 -32.98
C LEU A 47 -26.61 36.37 -32.80
N LEU A 48 -25.92 35.22 -32.82
CA LEU A 48 -24.46 35.20 -32.72
C LEU A 48 -23.80 35.87 -33.93
N LEU A 49 -24.34 35.67 -35.13
CA LEU A 49 -23.89 36.35 -36.36
C LEU A 49 -24.03 37.88 -36.23
N LEU A 50 -25.20 38.38 -35.85
CA LEU A 50 -25.44 39.81 -35.66
C LEU A 50 -24.53 40.40 -34.57
N LEU A 51 -24.38 39.70 -33.45
CA LEU A 51 -23.55 40.13 -32.33
C LEU A 51 -22.07 40.19 -32.72
N SER A 52 -21.60 39.23 -33.53
CA SER A 52 -20.24 39.22 -34.07
C SER A 52 -19.99 40.40 -35.01
N MET A 53 -20.95 40.79 -35.85
CA MET A 53 -20.81 41.95 -36.72
C MET A 53 -20.80 43.26 -35.94
N VAL A 54 -21.69 43.43 -34.97
CA VAL A 54 -21.76 44.64 -34.14
C VAL A 54 -20.50 44.81 -33.30
N THR A 55 -20.03 43.73 -32.65
CA THR A 55 -18.80 43.78 -31.85
C THR A 55 -17.56 43.98 -32.71
N LEU A 56 -17.50 43.41 -33.91
CA LEU A 56 -16.38 43.64 -34.84
C LEU A 56 -16.30 45.12 -35.28
N ILE A 57 -17.44 45.78 -35.52
CA ILE A 57 -17.49 47.17 -36.02
C ILE A 57 -17.32 48.20 -34.90
N PHE A 58 -17.98 47.99 -33.75
CA PHE A 58 -18.10 49.00 -32.70
C PHE A 58 -17.29 48.70 -31.42
N PHE A 59 -16.89 47.44 -31.19
CA PHE A 59 -16.28 47.04 -29.91
C PHE A 59 -15.41 45.78 -30.02
N MET A 60 -14.21 45.92 -30.60
CA MET A 60 -13.25 44.83 -30.82
C MET A 60 -12.99 43.92 -29.60
N PRO A 61 -12.90 44.42 -28.35
CA PRO A 61 -12.77 43.55 -27.18
C PRO A 61 -13.93 42.56 -27.01
N GLY A 62 -15.17 42.97 -27.34
CA GLY A 62 -16.34 42.10 -27.31
C GLY A 62 -16.27 40.98 -28.35
N PHE A 63 -15.68 41.25 -29.52
CA PHE A 63 -15.48 40.24 -30.55
C PHE A 63 -14.49 39.16 -30.09
N ILE A 64 -13.42 39.56 -29.41
CA ILE A 64 -12.42 38.64 -28.83
C ILE A 64 -13.09 37.73 -27.79
N ILE A 65 -13.93 38.28 -26.91
CA ILE A 65 -14.66 37.51 -25.88
C ILE A 65 -15.59 36.47 -26.53
N LEU A 66 -16.32 36.85 -27.58
CA LEU A 66 -17.18 35.93 -28.31
C LEU A 66 -16.40 34.82 -29.02
N TRP A 67 -15.23 35.15 -29.58
CA TRP A 67 -14.35 34.17 -30.19
C TRP A 67 -13.88 33.13 -29.16
N PHE A 68 -13.40 33.56 -27.98
CA PHE A 68 -13.04 32.66 -26.89
C PHE A 68 -14.20 31.78 -26.43
N TYR A 69 -15.41 32.35 -26.30
CA TYR A 69 -16.60 31.57 -25.94
C TYR A 69 -16.85 30.44 -26.95
N THR A 70 -16.77 30.72 -28.25
CA THR A 70 -17.02 29.72 -29.29
C THR A 70 -15.93 28.64 -29.36
N ILE A 71 -14.70 28.98 -28.98
CA ILE A 71 -13.60 28.00 -28.84
C ILE A 71 -13.87 27.05 -27.67
N ILE A 72 -14.28 27.58 -26.51
CA ILE A 72 -14.60 26.76 -25.33
C ILE A 72 -15.75 25.79 -25.67
N GLU A 73 -16.78 26.29 -26.37
CA GLU A 73 -17.88 25.46 -26.85
C GLU A 73 -17.40 24.37 -27.83
N GLY A 74 -16.54 24.72 -28.80
CA GLY A 74 -15.99 23.77 -29.77
C GLY A 74 -15.11 22.69 -29.15
N LEU A 75 -14.24 23.05 -28.19
CA LEU A 75 -13.41 22.11 -27.43
C LEU A 75 -14.27 21.15 -26.61
N SER A 76 -15.34 21.64 -25.98
CA SER A 76 -16.29 20.80 -25.24
C SER A 76 -16.95 19.75 -26.16
N TYR A 77 -17.31 20.12 -27.39
CA TYR A 77 -17.86 19.17 -28.36
C TYR A 77 -16.85 18.11 -28.81
N LEU A 78 -15.61 18.51 -29.10
CA LEU A 78 -14.57 17.58 -29.54
C LEU A 78 -14.13 16.61 -28.45
N LEU A 79 -13.90 17.09 -27.21
CA LEU A 79 -13.48 16.24 -26.10
C LEU A 79 -14.52 15.16 -25.78
N ASN A 80 -15.80 15.54 -25.75
CA ASN A 80 -16.91 14.61 -25.56
C ASN A 80 -17.06 13.62 -26.73
N GLY A 81 -16.84 14.08 -27.97
CA GLY A 81 -16.80 13.20 -29.15
C GLY A 81 -15.67 12.16 -29.08
N ILE A 82 -14.44 12.58 -28.78
CA ILE A 82 -13.25 11.71 -28.69
C ILE A 82 -13.38 10.68 -27.57
N LYS A 83 -13.84 11.11 -26.38
CA LYS A 83 -14.07 10.21 -25.23
C LYS A 83 -14.99 9.06 -25.63
N ARG A 84 -16.02 9.34 -26.44
CA ARG A 84 -17.01 8.37 -26.87
C ARG A 84 -16.53 7.46 -28.00
N GLU A 85 -15.75 7.98 -28.95
CA GLU A 85 -15.15 7.14 -29.99
C GLU A 85 -14.17 6.13 -29.39
N ARG A 86 -13.42 6.52 -28.34
CA ARG A 86 -12.60 5.56 -27.56
C ARG A 86 -13.46 4.48 -26.88
N ILE A 87 -14.61 4.83 -26.31
CA ILE A 87 -15.53 3.85 -25.71
C ILE A 87 -16.08 2.90 -26.77
N ARG A 88 -16.45 3.43 -27.95
CA ARG A 88 -16.94 2.64 -29.09
C ARG A 88 -15.87 1.66 -29.59
N GLN A 89 -14.64 2.13 -29.77
CA GLN A 89 -13.49 1.30 -30.16
C GLN A 89 -13.22 0.20 -29.14
N LYS A 90 -13.25 0.51 -27.83
CA LYS A 90 -13.13 -0.49 -26.76
C LYS A 90 -14.26 -1.54 -26.80
N LYS A 91 -15.49 -1.13 -27.09
CA LYS A 91 -16.64 -2.05 -27.23
C LYS A 91 -16.49 -2.96 -28.45
N ILE A 92 -16.04 -2.42 -29.59
CA ILE A 92 -15.78 -3.20 -30.81
C ILE A 92 -14.64 -4.18 -30.60
N ALA A 93 -13.53 -3.76 -29.96
CA ALA A 93 -12.41 -4.64 -29.64
C ALA A 93 -12.81 -5.78 -28.70
N ARG A 94 -13.65 -5.53 -27.69
CA ARG A 94 -14.20 -6.57 -26.80
C ARG A 94 -15.12 -7.54 -27.55
N LEU A 95 -15.91 -7.05 -28.50
CA LEU A 95 -16.77 -7.89 -29.35
C LEU A 95 -15.95 -8.76 -30.32
N GLN A 96 -14.83 -8.25 -30.85
CA GLN A 96 -13.89 -9.04 -31.65
C GLN A 96 -13.18 -10.09 -30.81
N GLN A 97 -12.68 -9.74 -29.62
CA GLN A 97 -12.08 -10.72 -28.70
C GLN A 97 -13.06 -11.83 -28.30
N ARG A 98 -14.35 -11.50 -28.08
CA ARG A 98 -15.40 -12.50 -27.82
C ARG A 98 -15.65 -13.44 -29.01
N LYS A 99 -15.61 -12.92 -30.24
CA LYS A 99 -15.71 -13.75 -31.47
C LYS A 99 -14.49 -14.65 -31.65
N ASP A 100 -13.30 -14.16 -31.37
CA ASP A 100 -12.05 -14.92 -31.44
C ASP A 100 -11.94 -15.99 -30.33
N GLN A 101 -12.56 -15.74 -29.17
CA GLN A 101 -12.70 -16.73 -28.10
C GLN A 101 -13.78 -17.78 -28.40
N GLN A 102 -14.88 -17.41 -29.08
CA GLN A 102 -15.90 -18.36 -29.53
C GLN A 102 -15.40 -19.29 -30.66
N SER A 103 -14.49 -18.83 -31.53
CA SER A 103 -13.92 -19.69 -32.59
C SER A 103 -12.92 -20.75 -32.07
N LYS A 104 -12.49 -20.64 -30.80
CA LYS A 104 -11.53 -21.55 -30.15
C LYS A 104 -12.17 -22.62 -29.25
N ARG A 105 -13.50 -22.74 -29.17
CA ARG A 105 -14.19 -23.82 -28.44
C ARG A 105 -14.66 -24.93 -29.41
N PRO A 106 -14.51 -26.22 -29.08
CA PRO A 106 -14.92 -27.32 -29.95
C PRO A 106 -16.45 -27.37 -30.10
N VAL A 107 -16.90 -27.48 -31.34
CA VAL A 107 -18.32 -27.52 -31.75
C VAL A 107 -18.98 -28.83 -31.29
N GLN A 108 -19.94 -28.75 -30.36
CA GLN A 108 -20.95 -29.80 -30.18
C GLN A 108 -22.12 -29.53 -31.13
N LYS A 109 -22.42 -30.51 -31.99
CA LYS A 109 -23.53 -30.47 -32.95
C LYS A 109 -24.88 -30.62 -32.23
N GLN A 110 -25.79 -29.68 -32.44
CA GLN A 110 -27.22 -29.87 -32.15
C GLN A 110 -27.97 -30.47 -33.36
N PRO A 111 -29.03 -31.28 -33.13
CA PRO A 111 -29.80 -31.92 -34.19
C PRO A 111 -30.81 -30.96 -34.82
N LYS A 112 -31.01 -31.08 -36.13
CA LYS A 112 -32.06 -30.37 -36.90
C LYS A 112 -33.42 -31.05 -36.68
N VAL A 113 -34.46 -30.29 -36.33
CA VAL A 113 -35.86 -30.75 -36.35
C VAL A 113 -36.68 -29.91 -37.34
N ASN A 114 -37.46 -30.61 -38.18
CA ASN A 114 -38.21 -30.09 -39.34
C ASN A 114 -39.53 -29.38 -38.94
N ALA A 115 -39.69 -28.12 -39.31
CA ALA A 115 -40.81 -27.25 -38.98
C ALA A 115 -42.05 -27.38 -39.90
N LYS A 116 -42.50 -28.61 -40.24
CA LYS A 116 -43.61 -28.79 -41.21
C LYS A 116 -44.87 -29.51 -40.71
N ASN A 117 -44.93 -29.98 -39.45
CA ASN A 117 -46.06 -30.79 -38.97
C ASN A 117 -46.95 -30.15 -37.88
N ILE A 118 -46.66 -28.93 -37.40
CA ILE A 118 -47.38 -28.33 -36.26
C ILE A 118 -48.64 -27.55 -36.69
N ASN A 119 -48.68 -27.02 -37.91
CA ASN A 119 -49.78 -26.15 -38.37
C ASN A 119 -51.13 -26.86 -38.62
N ASN A 120 -51.18 -28.20 -38.59
CA ASN A 120 -52.42 -28.95 -38.80
C ASN A 120 -53.13 -29.37 -37.51
N GLN A 121 -52.50 -29.24 -36.33
CA GLN A 121 -53.12 -29.63 -35.04
C GLN A 121 -53.85 -28.48 -34.33
N ILE A 122 -53.48 -27.22 -34.61
CA ILE A 122 -54.02 -26.04 -33.91
C ILE A 122 -55.43 -25.66 -34.40
N ARG A 123 -55.83 -26.06 -35.62
CA ARG A 123 -57.15 -25.73 -36.18
C ARG A 123 -58.34 -26.44 -35.53
N ASN A 124 -58.12 -27.47 -34.72
CA ASN A 124 -59.20 -28.32 -34.21
C ASN A 124 -59.59 -28.07 -32.74
N SER A 125 -58.89 -27.21 -32.00
CA SER A 125 -59.10 -27.02 -30.55
C SER A 125 -59.84 -25.73 -30.15
N ILE A 126 -60.26 -24.89 -31.10
CA ILE A 126 -60.91 -23.59 -30.79
C ILE A 126 -62.44 -23.70 -30.62
N ASN A 127 -63.05 -24.85 -30.92
CA ASN A 127 -64.48 -25.06 -30.69
C ASN A 127 -64.70 -25.89 -29.43
N GLN A 128 -64.74 -25.27 -28.25
CA GLN A 128 -65.65 -25.65 -27.15
C GLN A 128 -65.53 -24.75 -25.91
N ASN A 129 -66.67 -24.09 -25.64
CA ASN A 129 -67.28 -23.82 -24.32
C ASN A 129 -67.02 -22.50 -23.59
N ASN A 130 -68.12 -21.73 -23.62
CA ASN A 130 -68.53 -20.66 -22.72
C ASN A 130 -68.91 -21.16 -21.31
N HIS A 131 -69.00 -20.17 -20.40
CA HIS A 131 -69.83 -20.06 -19.18
C HIS A 131 -69.16 -20.07 -17.79
N SER A 132 -69.66 -19.10 -17.02
CA SER A 132 -69.48 -18.63 -15.64
C SER A 132 -69.49 -19.69 -14.54
N ASP A 133 -68.62 -19.56 -13.54
CA ASP A 133 -68.97 -19.30 -12.13
C ASP A 133 -67.72 -19.15 -11.24
N VAL A 134 -67.92 -18.46 -10.10
CA VAL A 134 -67.04 -18.11 -8.97
C VAL A 134 -65.83 -19.04 -8.75
N ILE A 135 -64.62 -18.47 -8.59
CA ILE A 135 -63.37 -19.24 -8.36
C ILE A 135 -62.78 -18.96 -6.97
N ASP A 136 -62.59 -20.06 -6.25
CA ASP A 136 -61.88 -20.25 -4.98
C ASP A 136 -60.35 -20.18 -5.18
N ILE A 137 -59.64 -19.49 -4.29
CA ILE A 137 -58.29 -18.92 -4.52
C ILE A 137 -57.16 -19.84 -4.03
N THR A 138 -57.22 -21.15 -4.29
CA THR A 138 -56.13 -22.06 -3.83
C THR A 138 -55.52 -22.99 -4.87
N ASN A 139 -55.98 -22.97 -6.12
CA ASN A 139 -55.32 -23.73 -7.20
C ASN A 139 -55.46 -23.02 -8.55
N LEU A 140 -54.58 -22.05 -8.82
CA LEU A 140 -54.36 -21.57 -10.19
C LEU A 140 -53.18 -22.34 -10.78
N ASP A 141 -53.51 -23.37 -11.55
CA ASP A 141 -52.56 -24.08 -12.41
C ASP A 141 -52.31 -23.19 -13.64
N ILE A 142 -51.38 -22.24 -13.50
CA ILE A 142 -51.03 -21.31 -14.57
C ILE A 142 -50.27 -22.08 -15.65
N LYS A 143 -50.98 -22.53 -16.69
CA LYS A 143 -50.32 -22.91 -17.94
C LYS A 143 -49.67 -21.65 -18.53
N PRO A 144 -48.37 -21.69 -18.86
CA PRO A 144 -47.69 -20.54 -19.45
C PRO A 144 -48.38 -20.19 -20.78
N ILE A 145 -49.02 -19.03 -20.81
CA ILE A 145 -49.62 -18.51 -22.03
C ILE A 145 -48.46 -18.05 -22.93
N ASN A 146 -48.29 -18.72 -24.06
CA ASN A 146 -47.29 -18.36 -25.06
C ASN A 146 -47.79 -17.17 -25.88
N TYR A 147 -47.48 -15.96 -25.42
CA TYR A 147 -47.69 -14.74 -26.21
C TYR A 147 -46.52 -14.53 -27.15
N SER A 148 -46.51 -15.26 -28.26
CA SER A 148 -45.64 -15.00 -29.41
C SER A 148 -46.54 -14.53 -30.54
N GLU A 149 -46.72 -13.21 -30.66
CA GLU A 149 -46.83 -12.49 -31.94
C GLU A 149 -46.96 -10.98 -31.66
N PHE A 150 -46.02 -10.19 -32.20
CA PHE A 150 -45.69 -8.78 -31.94
C PHE A 150 -45.02 -8.46 -30.60
N GLU A 151 -43.71 -8.72 -30.51
CA GLU A 151 -42.85 -8.03 -29.53
C GLU A 151 -42.69 -6.56 -29.97
N GLU A 152 -43.63 -5.70 -29.56
CA GLU A 152 -43.34 -4.26 -29.52
C GLU A 152 -42.11 -4.07 -28.61
N ASN A 153 -41.04 -3.48 -29.16
CA ASN A 153 -39.82 -3.26 -28.40
C ASN A 153 -40.03 -2.11 -27.42
N TRP A 154 -40.59 -2.39 -26.24
CA TRP A 154 -40.88 -1.39 -25.22
C TRP A 154 -39.64 -0.58 -24.78
N GLN A 155 -38.43 -1.13 -24.93
CA GLN A 155 -37.19 -0.39 -24.68
C GLN A 155 -36.99 0.80 -25.62
N TYR A 156 -37.67 0.85 -26.77
CA TYR A 156 -37.67 2.01 -27.65
C TYR A 156 -38.22 3.26 -26.95
N TYR A 157 -39.24 3.09 -26.10
CA TYR A 157 -39.88 4.17 -25.34
C TYR A 157 -39.14 4.51 -24.03
N LEU A 158 -38.22 3.64 -23.60
CA LEU A 158 -37.48 3.80 -22.35
C LEU A 158 -36.27 4.74 -22.51
N ASP A 159 -36.40 5.98 -22.02
CA ASP A 159 -35.26 6.88 -21.82
C ASP A 159 -34.82 6.82 -20.37
N LEU A 160 -33.61 6.28 -20.12
CA LEU A 160 -33.02 6.14 -18.78
C LEU A 160 -32.31 7.45 -18.41
N PRO A 161 -32.89 8.32 -17.56
CA PRO A 161 -32.25 9.58 -17.17
C PRO A 161 -30.94 9.33 -16.42
N TYR A 162 -30.88 8.25 -15.66
CA TYR A 162 -29.72 7.68 -15.00
C TYR A 162 -29.99 6.18 -14.73
N GLU A 163 -28.96 5.34 -14.82
CA GLU A 163 -29.00 3.95 -14.37
C GLU A 163 -28.32 3.88 -12.99
N ARG A 164 -28.79 2.99 -12.13
CA ARG A 164 -28.17 2.77 -10.81
C ARG A 164 -27.11 1.69 -10.88
N LYS A 165 -26.22 1.67 -9.89
CA LYS A 165 -25.07 0.76 -9.86
C LYS A 165 -25.46 -0.72 -9.93
N CYS A 166 -26.60 -1.12 -9.36
CA CYS A 166 -27.10 -2.50 -9.47
C CYS A 166 -27.38 -2.94 -10.92
N MET A 167 -27.53 -2.01 -11.86
CA MET A 167 -27.71 -2.28 -13.29
C MET A 167 -26.39 -2.45 -14.06
N GLU A 168 -25.25 -2.39 -13.36
CA GLU A 168 -23.95 -2.79 -13.92
C GLU A 168 -23.82 -4.31 -14.03
N ASP A 169 -24.58 -5.05 -13.20
CA ASP A 169 -24.73 -6.50 -13.32
C ASP A 169 -25.62 -6.83 -14.53
N GLU A 170 -25.06 -7.56 -15.49
CA GLU A 170 -25.74 -7.90 -16.75
C GLU A 170 -26.93 -8.85 -16.53
N GLU A 171 -26.92 -9.68 -15.48
CA GLU A 171 -28.02 -10.58 -15.14
C GLU A 171 -29.17 -9.80 -14.48
N ILE A 172 -28.89 -8.93 -13.50
CA ILE A 172 -29.90 -8.06 -12.89
C ILE A 172 -30.50 -7.13 -13.95
N LYS A 173 -29.66 -6.56 -14.82
CA LYS A 173 -30.11 -5.70 -15.92
C LYS A 173 -30.99 -6.48 -16.90
N HIS A 174 -30.59 -7.68 -17.27
CA HIS A 174 -31.37 -8.54 -18.16
C HIS A 174 -32.73 -8.90 -17.53
N GLN A 175 -32.75 -9.31 -16.27
CA GLN A 175 -33.99 -9.65 -15.54
C GLN A 175 -34.89 -8.43 -15.35
N THR A 176 -34.33 -7.27 -15.02
CA THR A 176 -35.06 -6.00 -14.91
C THR A 176 -35.71 -5.61 -16.22
N LEU A 177 -34.97 -5.69 -17.33
CA LEU A 177 -35.50 -5.37 -18.66
C LEU A 177 -36.53 -6.41 -19.13
N ALA A 178 -36.36 -7.69 -18.78
CA ALA A 178 -37.33 -8.73 -19.08
C ALA A 178 -38.64 -8.52 -18.32
N LEU A 179 -38.58 -8.18 -17.03
CA LEU A 179 -39.77 -7.84 -16.23
C LEU A 179 -40.42 -6.56 -16.73
N TYR A 180 -39.64 -5.53 -17.05
CA TYR A 180 -40.12 -4.29 -17.65
C TYR A 180 -40.95 -4.55 -18.91
N HIS A 181 -40.43 -5.37 -19.84
CA HIS A 181 -41.17 -5.75 -21.06
C HIS A 181 -42.49 -6.46 -20.75
N LYS A 182 -42.49 -7.41 -19.83
CA LYS A 182 -43.70 -8.13 -19.42
C LYS A 182 -44.73 -7.21 -18.79
N VAL A 183 -44.30 -6.30 -17.92
CA VAL A 183 -45.18 -5.30 -17.29
C VAL A 183 -45.76 -4.34 -18.33
N CYS A 184 -44.96 -3.87 -19.29
CA CYS A 184 -45.46 -3.03 -20.38
C CYS A 184 -46.47 -3.78 -21.26
N GLN A 185 -46.20 -5.04 -21.60
CA GLN A 185 -47.12 -5.86 -22.38
C GLN A 185 -48.45 -6.10 -21.65
N PHE A 186 -48.40 -6.42 -20.36
CA PHE A 186 -49.58 -6.59 -19.52
C PHE A 186 -50.39 -5.30 -19.40
N LEU A 187 -49.71 -4.17 -19.15
CA LEU A 187 -50.37 -2.87 -19.06
C LEU A 187 -51.03 -2.48 -20.39
N ASN A 188 -50.37 -2.68 -21.52
CA ASN A 188 -50.94 -2.39 -22.83
C ASN A 188 -52.21 -3.23 -23.11
N TYR A 189 -52.21 -4.49 -22.70
CA TYR A 189 -53.39 -5.36 -22.80
C TYR A 189 -54.56 -4.86 -21.96
N GLU A 190 -54.32 -4.50 -20.70
CA GLU A 190 -55.38 -3.99 -19.81
C GLU A 190 -55.91 -2.62 -20.28
N LEU A 191 -55.04 -1.75 -20.82
CA LEU A 191 -55.45 -0.47 -21.42
C LEU A 191 -56.30 -0.67 -22.68
N GLY A 192 -56.03 -1.71 -23.47
CA GLY A 192 -56.82 -2.08 -24.63
C GLY A 192 -58.27 -2.37 -24.28
N ALA A 193 -58.53 -3.00 -23.13
CA ALA A 193 -59.88 -3.22 -22.62
C ALA A 193 -60.61 -1.92 -22.21
N LEU A 194 -59.86 -0.84 -21.97
CA LEU A 194 -60.35 0.50 -21.65
C LEU A 194 -60.38 1.44 -22.89
N GLY A 195 -60.07 0.91 -24.08
CA GLY A 195 -60.13 1.65 -25.34
C GLY A 195 -58.95 2.58 -25.62
N THR A 196 -57.80 2.37 -24.96
CA THR A 196 -56.56 3.14 -25.21
C THR A 196 -55.35 2.21 -25.28
N THR A 197 -54.17 2.75 -25.62
CA THR A 197 -52.93 1.99 -25.72
C THR A 197 -51.84 2.59 -24.83
N LEU A 198 -50.85 1.78 -24.47
CA LEU A 198 -49.72 2.24 -23.66
C LEU A 198 -48.90 3.36 -24.35
N PRO A 199 -48.63 3.33 -25.67
CA PRO A 199 -48.01 4.45 -26.37
C PRO A 199 -48.83 5.75 -26.32
N GLU A 200 -50.16 5.68 -26.50
CA GLU A 200 -51.04 6.86 -26.37
C GLU A 200 -51.00 7.43 -24.95
N LEU A 201 -50.97 6.56 -23.94
CA LEU A 201 -50.82 6.97 -22.55
C LEU A 201 -49.46 7.65 -22.31
N PHE A 202 -48.37 7.13 -22.88
CA PHE A 202 -47.04 7.76 -22.79
C PHE A 202 -47.03 9.16 -23.42
N GLU A 203 -47.69 9.35 -24.56
CA GLU A 203 -47.78 10.65 -25.23
C GLU A 203 -48.65 11.65 -24.46
N ASN A 204 -49.81 11.21 -23.96
CA ASN A 204 -50.74 12.05 -23.21
C ASN A 204 -50.13 12.51 -21.87
N TYR A 205 -49.48 11.60 -21.15
CA TYR A 205 -48.88 11.90 -19.85
C TYR A 205 -47.67 12.84 -19.96
N GLN A 206 -46.93 12.83 -21.08
CA GLN A 206 -45.82 13.77 -21.30
C GLN A 206 -46.27 15.24 -21.47
N ASN A 207 -47.52 15.49 -21.85
CA ASN A 207 -48.04 16.84 -22.14
C ASN A 207 -48.59 17.57 -20.90
N GLU A 208 -48.81 16.88 -19.78
CA GLU A 208 -49.27 17.49 -18.53
C GLU A 208 -48.08 18.00 -17.71
N ASN A 209 -48.05 19.29 -17.38
CA ASN A 209 -46.86 19.99 -16.87
C ASN A 209 -46.52 19.65 -15.38
N ILE A 210 -46.27 18.38 -15.07
CA ILE A 210 -45.95 17.86 -13.73
C ILE A 210 -44.45 17.52 -13.66
N GLN A 211 -43.78 17.92 -12.58
CA GLN A 211 -42.38 17.53 -12.32
C GLN A 211 -42.30 15.99 -12.24
N TYR A 212 -41.37 15.38 -12.99
CA TYR A 212 -41.14 13.92 -13.15
C TYR A 212 -41.94 13.15 -14.22
N ASN A 213 -42.30 13.82 -15.33
CA ASN A 213 -42.96 13.21 -16.50
C ASN A 213 -42.14 12.17 -17.29
N ASN A 214 -41.96 10.96 -16.77
CA ASN A 214 -41.41 9.84 -17.55
C ASN A 214 -42.04 8.51 -17.13
N LEU A 215 -43.27 8.25 -17.60
CA LEU A 215 -44.00 7.02 -17.31
C LEU A 215 -43.26 5.73 -17.75
N PRO A 216 -42.56 5.68 -18.92
CA PRO A 216 -41.70 4.56 -19.27
C PRO A 216 -40.62 4.28 -18.22
N TYR A 217 -39.96 5.33 -17.71
CA TYR A 217 -38.96 5.18 -16.65
C TYR A 217 -39.58 4.80 -15.30
N THR A 218 -40.79 5.28 -14.99
CA THR A 218 -41.53 4.87 -13.79
C THR A 218 -41.80 3.37 -13.79
N ILE A 219 -42.22 2.80 -14.93
CA ILE A 219 -42.44 1.36 -15.08
C ILE A 219 -41.13 0.58 -14.96
N TYR A 220 -40.03 1.11 -15.50
CA TYR A 220 -38.69 0.53 -15.34
C TYR A 220 -38.26 0.49 -13.86
N CYS A 221 -38.47 1.58 -13.13
CA CYS A 221 -38.20 1.69 -11.70
C CYS A 221 -39.04 0.67 -10.89
N ILE A 222 -40.30 0.42 -11.28
CA ILE A 222 -41.12 -0.64 -10.67
C ILE A 222 -40.47 -2.01 -10.88
N ALA A 223 -40.07 -2.31 -12.12
CA ALA A 223 -39.40 -3.58 -12.44
C ALA A 223 -38.08 -3.74 -11.67
N GLU A 224 -37.28 -2.68 -11.58
CA GLU A 224 -36.03 -2.66 -10.79
C GLU A 224 -36.31 -2.99 -9.31
N GLY A 225 -37.31 -2.36 -8.69
CA GLY A 225 -37.61 -2.59 -7.26
C GLY A 225 -38.05 -4.03 -6.97
N HIS A 226 -38.74 -4.68 -7.91
CA HIS A 226 -39.15 -6.07 -7.78
C HIS A 226 -38.02 -7.07 -8.02
N VAL A 227 -37.16 -6.82 -9.02
CA VAL A 227 -35.99 -7.69 -9.30
C VAL A 227 -34.95 -7.56 -8.19
N THR A 228 -34.76 -6.36 -7.64
CA THR A 228 -33.79 -6.08 -6.57
C THR A 228 -34.37 -6.22 -5.15
N GLN A 229 -35.60 -6.71 -5.03
CA GLN A 229 -36.31 -6.97 -3.78
C GLN A 229 -36.23 -5.85 -2.72
N GLY A 230 -36.45 -4.61 -3.15
CA GLY A 230 -36.50 -3.47 -2.23
C GLY A 230 -35.17 -2.74 -2.00
N THR A 231 -34.06 -3.18 -2.62
CA THR A 231 -32.84 -2.34 -2.75
C THR A 231 -33.18 -0.99 -3.37
N TYR A 232 -34.10 -1.01 -4.33
CA TYR A 232 -34.90 0.16 -4.67
C TYR A 232 -36.29 0.10 -4.07
N ASP A 233 -36.64 1.12 -3.30
CA ASP A 233 -38.03 1.37 -2.93
C ASP A 233 -38.83 1.91 -4.13
N ASN A 234 -39.62 1.03 -4.76
CA ASN A 234 -40.52 1.38 -5.86
C ASN A 234 -41.87 1.94 -5.40
N THR A 235 -42.08 2.20 -4.11
CA THR A 235 -43.34 2.79 -3.57
C THR A 235 -43.66 4.12 -4.25
N PHE A 236 -42.66 4.99 -4.41
CA PHE A 236 -42.84 6.27 -5.10
C PHE A 236 -43.17 6.08 -6.59
N SER A 237 -42.59 5.07 -7.25
CA SER A 237 -42.90 4.75 -8.64
C SER A 237 -44.35 4.27 -8.80
N TYR A 238 -44.85 3.48 -7.84
CA TYR A 238 -46.26 3.09 -7.82
C TYR A 238 -47.19 4.28 -7.60
N GLN A 239 -46.83 5.25 -6.77
CA GLN A 239 -47.60 6.49 -6.59
C GLN A 239 -47.66 7.32 -7.88
N LEU A 240 -46.54 7.44 -8.60
CA LEU A 240 -46.51 8.13 -9.90
C LEU A 240 -47.33 7.38 -10.95
N LEU A 241 -47.26 6.05 -10.95
CA LEU A 241 -48.07 5.24 -11.87
C LEU A 241 -49.57 5.39 -11.56
N GLU A 242 -49.97 5.41 -10.29
CA GLU A 242 -51.36 5.63 -9.86
C GLU A 242 -51.97 6.90 -10.45
N GLN A 243 -51.19 7.99 -10.48
CA GLN A 243 -51.63 9.26 -11.06
C GLN A 243 -51.93 9.14 -12.57
N ALA A 244 -51.29 8.21 -13.27
CA ALA A 244 -51.46 8.02 -14.71
C ALA A 244 -52.60 7.06 -15.07
N ILE A 245 -52.83 6.01 -14.27
CA ILE A 245 -53.72 4.89 -14.65
C ILE A 245 -54.79 4.55 -13.60
N GLY A 246 -54.80 5.24 -12.47
CA GLY A 246 -55.70 4.98 -11.35
C GLY A 246 -55.30 3.79 -10.47
N GLU A 247 -55.89 3.75 -9.28
CA GLU A 247 -55.58 2.79 -8.23
C GLU A 247 -55.83 1.33 -8.65
N THR A 248 -56.96 1.06 -9.32
CA THR A 248 -57.35 -0.30 -9.73
C THR A 248 -56.34 -0.94 -10.67
N LEU A 249 -55.83 -0.18 -11.65
CA LEU A 249 -54.88 -0.71 -12.63
C LEU A 249 -53.46 -0.81 -12.05
N LYS A 250 -53.10 0.11 -11.15
CA LYS A 250 -51.85 0.04 -10.37
C LYS A 250 -51.79 -1.24 -9.52
N GLU A 251 -52.85 -1.61 -8.81
CA GLU A 251 -52.86 -2.84 -8.00
C GLU A 251 -52.75 -4.11 -8.86
N LYS A 252 -53.45 -4.17 -10.00
CA LYS A 252 -53.29 -5.28 -10.97
C LYS A 252 -51.84 -5.42 -11.45
N ILE A 253 -51.16 -4.31 -11.74
CA ILE A 253 -49.74 -4.32 -12.15
C ILE A 253 -48.84 -4.77 -11.01
N ARG A 254 -49.14 -4.38 -9.77
CA ARG A 254 -48.38 -4.81 -8.59
C ARG A 254 -48.48 -6.32 -8.40
N GLU A 255 -49.69 -6.87 -8.46
CA GLU A 255 -49.92 -8.32 -8.38
C GLU A 255 -49.23 -9.07 -9.52
N TYR A 256 -49.36 -8.57 -10.76
CA TYR A 256 -48.73 -9.17 -11.93
C TYR A 256 -47.20 -9.17 -11.84
N ALA A 257 -46.58 -8.04 -11.50
CA ALA A 257 -45.13 -7.93 -11.37
C ALA A 257 -44.59 -8.87 -10.28
N LEU A 258 -45.29 -8.98 -9.16
CA LEU A 258 -44.92 -9.86 -8.04
C LEU A 258 -45.00 -11.35 -8.45
N ALA A 259 -46.09 -11.75 -9.12
CA ALA A 259 -46.28 -13.12 -9.60
C ALA A 259 -45.22 -13.53 -10.65
N VAL A 260 -44.89 -12.62 -11.58
CA VAL A 260 -43.86 -12.89 -12.59
C VAL A 260 -42.48 -13.06 -11.96
N CYS A 261 -42.13 -12.22 -10.97
CA CYS A 261 -40.87 -12.34 -10.24
C CYS A 261 -40.72 -13.68 -9.49
N GLN A 262 -41.78 -14.14 -8.82
CA GLN A 262 -41.76 -15.39 -8.06
C GLN A 262 -41.53 -16.64 -8.95
N HIS A 263 -41.88 -16.58 -10.24
CA HIS A 263 -41.74 -17.69 -11.17
C HIS A 263 -40.51 -17.62 -12.09
N THR A 264 -39.75 -16.52 -12.08
CA THR A 264 -38.61 -16.34 -13.01
C THR A 264 -37.26 -16.09 -12.34
N ILE A 265 -37.23 -15.83 -11.04
CA ILE A 265 -36.00 -15.53 -10.30
C ILE A 265 -35.63 -16.76 -9.46
N THR A 266 -34.53 -17.43 -9.82
CA THR A 266 -33.98 -18.54 -9.03
C THR A 266 -33.42 -17.99 -7.71
N ASP A 267 -34.02 -18.42 -6.61
CA ASP A 267 -33.64 -18.18 -5.20
C ASP A 267 -33.14 -16.75 -4.83
N PRO A 268 -34.04 -15.88 -4.34
CA PRO A 268 -33.67 -14.51 -3.99
C PRO A 268 -32.70 -14.36 -2.80
N GLN A 269 -32.61 -15.36 -1.91
CA GLN A 269 -31.62 -15.36 -0.83
C GLN A 269 -30.20 -15.62 -1.35
N SER A 270 -30.07 -16.42 -2.41
CA SER A 270 -28.81 -16.60 -3.14
C SER A 270 -28.35 -15.32 -3.82
N ILE A 271 -29.28 -14.49 -4.31
CA ILE A 271 -28.95 -13.21 -4.92
C ILE A 271 -28.48 -12.22 -3.86
N MET A 272 -29.11 -12.12 -2.69
CA MET A 272 -28.63 -11.23 -1.61
C MET A 272 -27.24 -11.60 -1.09
N GLN A 273 -26.93 -12.89 -0.95
CA GLN A 273 -25.61 -13.34 -0.51
C GLN A 273 -24.53 -13.19 -1.60
N ASN A 274 -24.92 -13.27 -2.88
CA ASN A 274 -23.97 -13.13 -3.99
C ASN A 274 -23.89 -11.71 -4.61
N THR A 275 -24.85 -10.81 -4.41
CA THR A 275 -24.83 -9.44 -4.98
C THR A 275 -24.40 -8.35 -4.00
N ILE A 276 -24.47 -8.61 -2.68
CA ILE A 276 -23.87 -7.73 -1.67
C ILE A 276 -22.45 -8.20 -1.30
N PHE A 277 -22.14 -9.50 -1.45
CA PHE A 277 -20.87 -10.06 -0.99
C PHE A 277 -20.10 -10.95 -1.99
N SER A 278 -20.41 -10.95 -3.30
CA SER A 278 -19.50 -11.59 -4.27
C SER A 278 -19.39 -10.87 -5.62
N ASN A 279 -18.17 -10.35 -5.89
CA ASN A 279 -17.56 -10.07 -7.21
C ASN A 279 -18.18 -8.92 -8.05
N ASP A 280 -17.56 -7.76 -8.32
CA ASP A 280 -16.16 -7.58 -8.73
C ASP A 280 -15.54 -6.17 -8.49
N TRP A 281 -16.24 -5.23 -7.83
CA TRP A 281 -15.66 -3.88 -7.66
C TRP A 281 -16.25 -3.14 -6.45
N VAL A 282 -15.45 -2.98 -5.39
CA VAL A 282 -15.71 -2.00 -4.31
C VAL A 282 -14.65 -0.92 -4.38
N TRP A 283 -15.01 0.35 -4.11
CA TRP A 283 -14.12 1.47 -4.41
C TRP A 283 -12.81 1.42 -3.59
N TRP A 284 -12.89 0.92 -2.36
CA TRP A 284 -11.76 0.83 -1.45
C TRP A 284 -10.89 -0.41 -1.76
N ASP A 285 -11.45 -1.45 -2.39
CA ASP A 285 -10.72 -2.64 -2.85
C ASP A 285 -11.11 -3.09 -4.29
N PRO A 286 -10.76 -2.27 -5.30
CA PRO A 286 -11.14 -2.53 -6.69
C PRO A 286 -10.54 -3.79 -7.31
N GLU A 287 -9.43 -4.27 -6.74
CA GLU A 287 -8.63 -5.40 -7.26
C GLU A 287 -8.76 -6.65 -6.37
N HIS A 288 -9.65 -6.63 -5.38
CA HIS A 288 -9.94 -7.72 -4.42
C HIS A 288 -8.76 -8.14 -3.52
N GLN A 289 -7.63 -7.45 -3.62
CA GLN A 289 -6.42 -7.78 -2.87
C GLN A 289 -6.64 -7.73 -1.36
N ILE A 290 -7.49 -6.84 -0.86
CA ILE A 290 -7.75 -6.72 0.57
C ILE A 290 -8.74 -7.81 1.02
N ARG A 291 -9.85 -7.99 0.32
CA ARG A 291 -10.87 -8.98 0.70
C ARG A 291 -10.36 -10.42 0.63
N ASP A 292 -9.43 -10.71 -0.28
CA ASP A 292 -8.76 -12.03 -0.37
C ASP A 292 -7.86 -12.35 0.83
N THR A 293 -7.42 -11.33 1.58
CA THR A 293 -6.52 -11.52 2.74
C THR A 293 -7.25 -11.82 4.05
N ASN A 294 -8.59 -11.81 4.07
CA ASN A 294 -9.42 -12.01 5.26
C ASN A 294 -9.02 -11.13 6.47
N ILE A 295 -8.50 -9.92 6.21
CA ILE A 295 -8.12 -8.97 7.27
C ILE A 295 -9.36 -8.39 7.97
N PHE A 296 -10.49 -8.30 7.25
CA PHE A 296 -11.74 -7.68 7.72
C PHE A 296 -12.86 -8.71 7.82
N SER A 297 -13.70 -8.58 8.85
CA SER A 297 -14.89 -9.42 9.02
C SER A 297 -16.00 -9.04 8.03
N ALA A 298 -17.05 -9.87 7.91
CA ALA A 298 -18.21 -9.55 7.09
C ALA A 298 -18.92 -8.26 7.55
N GLU A 299 -18.96 -8.02 8.87
CA GLU A 299 -19.50 -6.80 9.46
C GLU A 299 -18.66 -5.57 9.09
N ASP A 300 -17.34 -5.70 9.13
CA ASP A 300 -16.42 -4.63 8.70
C ASP A 300 -16.63 -4.30 7.22
N ILE A 301 -16.72 -5.31 6.36
CA ILE A 301 -16.95 -5.12 4.92
C ILE A 301 -18.26 -4.36 4.68
N TYR A 302 -19.34 -4.74 5.36
CA TYR A 302 -20.61 -4.01 5.30
C TYR A 302 -20.41 -2.52 5.64
N LEU A 303 -19.70 -2.20 6.72
CA LEU A 303 -19.46 -0.82 7.14
C LEU A 303 -18.59 -0.06 6.14
N LEU A 304 -17.56 -0.71 5.57
CA LEU A 304 -16.71 -0.11 4.54
C LEU A 304 -17.50 0.21 3.27
N ASP A 305 -18.47 -0.60 2.88
CA ASP A 305 -19.28 -0.38 1.68
C ASP A 305 -20.25 0.82 1.79
N LEU A 306 -20.46 1.35 3.00
CA LEU A 306 -21.22 2.58 3.22
C LEU A 306 -20.43 3.86 2.91
N THR A 307 -19.12 3.74 2.68
CA THR A 307 -18.24 4.89 2.46
C THR A 307 -18.16 5.31 0.99
N CYS A 308 -17.82 6.56 0.74
CA CYS A 308 -17.64 7.10 -0.61
C CYS A 308 -16.18 7.09 -1.07
N PRO A 309 -15.94 6.98 -2.39
CA PRO A 309 -14.61 7.05 -2.97
C PRO A 309 -13.81 8.27 -2.53
N ARG A 310 -12.53 8.04 -2.23
CA ARG A 310 -11.57 9.07 -1.87
C ARG A 310 -10.61 9.29 -3.03
N GLU A 311 -10.43 10.54 -3.45
CA GLU A 311 -9.64 10.90 -4.64
C GLU A 311 -8.17 11.19 -4.34
N THR A 312 -7.73 11.07 -3.08
CA THR A 312 -6.33 11.39 -2.72
C THR A 312 -5.41 10.24 -3.12
N LYS A 313 -4.23 10.56 -3.69
CA LYS A 313 -3.26 9.57 -4.16
C LYS A 313 -2.77 8.58 -3.09
N ILE A 314 -2.93 8.91 -1.80
CA ILE A 314 -2.56 8.00 -0.71
C ILE A 314 -3.38 6.69 -0.74
N TRP A 315 -4.59 6.72 -1.33
CA TRP A 315 -5.46 5.55 -1.51
C TRP A 315 -5.00 4.62 -2.65
N GLU A 316 -3.99 5.01 -3.43
CA GLU A 316 -3.34 4.11 -4.40
C GLU A 316 -2.30 3.20 -3.71
N LEU A 317 -1.93 3.53 -2.47
CA LEU A 317 -0.89 2.82 -1.72
C LEU A 317 -1.50 1.74 -0.82
N TYR A 318 -1.36 0.48 -1.24
CA TYR A 318 -2.00 -0.70 -0.64
C TYR A 318 -1.84 -0.78 0.90
N ASP A 319 -0.61 -0.74 1.40
CA ASP A 319 -0.35 -0.88 2.84
C ASP A 319 -0.91 0.28 3.66
N ILE A 320 -0.86 1.50 3.11
CA ILE A 320 -1.38 2.69 3.79
C ILE A 320 -2.90 2.68 3.81
N LYS A 321 -3.52 2.31 2.70
CA LYS A 321 -4.97 2.13 2.59
C LYS A 321 -5.50 1.18 3.67
N ILE A 322 -4.86 0.02 3.86
CA ILE A 322 -5.27 -0.95 4.90
C ILE A 322 -5.26 -0.29 6.28
N GLU A 323 -4.20 0.45 6.63
CA GLU A 323 -4.10 1.11 7.92
C GLU A 323 -5.14 2.24 8.11
N ILE A 324 -5.50 2.96 7.04
CA ILE A 324 -6.61 3.95 7.08
C ILE A 324 -7.94 3.24 7.36
N LEU A 325 -8.21 2.13 6.68
CA LEU A 325 -9.45 1.36 6.86
C LEU A 325 -9.54 0.78 8.27
N LYS A 326 -8.44 0.26 8.82
CA LYS A 326 -8.36 -0.19 10.22
C LYS A 326 -8.66 0.92 11.21
N LEU A 327 -8.07 2.10 11.04
CA LEU A 327 -8.35 3.27 11.88
C LEU A 327 -9.81 3.72 11.82
N TYR A 328 -10.40 3.71 10.62
CA TYR A 328 -11.81 4.02 10.43
C TYR A 328 -12.73 3.02 11.14
N LEU A 329 -12.49 1.72 10.93
CA LEU A 329 -13.27 0.66 11.56
C LEU A 329 -13.10 0.65 13.07
N LEU A 330 -11.89 0.89 13.59
CA LEU A 330 -11.63 1.02 15.02
C LEU A 330 -12.49 2.13 15.63
N ALA A 331 -12.49 3.31 15.01
CA ALA A 331 -13.29 4.44 15.48
C ALA A 331 -14.79 4.14 15.39
N LEU A 332 -15.26 3.60 14.26
CA LEU A 332 -16.67 3.32 14.06
C LEU A 332 -17.18 2.20 14.98
N ASN A 333 -16.45 1.10 15.10
CA ASN A 333 -16.82 0.00 15.98
C ASN A 333 -16.82 0.44 17.46
N SER A 334 -15.92 1.33 17.87
CA SER A 334 -15.98 1.94 19.21
C SER A 334 -17.29 2.72 19.41
N ILE A 335 -17.77 3.45 18.40
CA ILE A 335 -19.05 4.16 18.44
C ILE A 335 -20.21 3.17 18.54
N LEU A 336 -20.21 2.14 17.69
CA LEU A 336 -21.26 1.13 17.69
C LEU A 336 -21.33 0.41 19.04
N ASN A 337 -20.19 0.11 19.68
CA ASN A 337 -20.16 -0.58 20.97
C ASN A 337 -20.50 0.32 22.18
N THR A 338 -20.74 1.62 21.96
CA THR A 338 -21.11 2.54 23.05
C THR A 338 -22.57 2.36 23.47
N SER A 339 -22.85 2.48 24.77
CA SER A 339 -24.22 2.47 25.29
C SER A 339 -25.02 3.67 24.77
N LEU A 340 -26.22 3.39 24.24
CA LEU A 340 -27.15 4.40 23.72
C LEU A 340 -28.20 4.84 24.76
N GLU A 341 -28.11 4.34 25.99
CA GLU A 341 -29.09 4.61 27.05
C GLU A 341 -28.89 6.00 27.68
N GLU A 342 -27.72 6.63 27.52
CA GLU A 342 -27.43 7.96 28.06
C GLU A 342 -28.33 9.07 27.43
N GLU A 343 -28.70 10.08 28.24
CA GLU A 343 -29.51 11.26 27.83
C GLU A 343 -28.80 12.19 26.83
N THR A 344 -27.51 11.95 26.56
CA THR A 344 -26.64 12.83 25.77
C THR A 344 -26.80 12.69 24.26
N TRP A 345 -27.34 11.57 23.79
CA TRP A 345 -27.46 11.25 22.38
C TRP A 345 -28.73 11.83 21.74
N LYS A 346 -28.57 12.47 20.58
CA LYS A 346 -29.70 12.95 19.77
C LYS A 346 -30.48 11.78 19.17
N LYS A 347 -31.82 11.90 19.10
CA LYS A 347 -32.72 10.84 18.59
C LYS A 347 -32.30 10.27 17.23
N GLN A 348 -31.98 11.14 16.27
CA GLN A 348 -31.54 10.73 14.92
C GLN A 348 -30.20 9.98 14.95
N SER A 349 -29.26 10.39 15.81
CA SER A 349 -27.98 9.70 15.99
C SER A 349 -28.21 8.30 16.54
N LYS A 350 -29.01 8.14 17.62
CA LYS A 350 -29.37 6.82 18.17
C LYS A 350 -29.95 5.89 17.10
N GLN A 351 -30.94 6.39 16.35
CA GLN A 351 -31.58 5.63 15.27
C GLN A 351 -30.58 5.19 14.21
N THR A 352 -29.67 6.07 13.80
CA THR A 352 -28.64 5.75 12.81
C THR A 352 -27.68 4.68 13.33
N ILE A 353 -27.21 4.82 14.58
CA ILE A 353 -26.30 3.84 15.19
C ILE A 353 -26.96 2.46 15.30
N GLU A 354 -28.23 2.40 15.72
CA GLU A 354 -28.99 1.13 15.73
C GLU A 354 -29.16 0.52 14.34
N GLN A 355 -29.42 1.35 13.33
CA GLN A 355 -29.51 0.86 11.95
C GLN A 355 -28.17 0.33 11.42
N LEU A 356 -27.04 0.95 11.81
CA LEU A 356 -25.72 0.45 11.48
C LEU A 356 -25.44 -0.90 12.14
N LYS A 357 -25.78 -1.07 13.44
CA LYS A 357 -25.66 -2.35 14.17
C LYS A 357 -26.48 -3.46 13.54
N THR A 358 -27.72 -3.15 13.16
CA THR A 358 -28.67 -4.13 12.61
C THR A 358 -28.53 -4.33 11.10
N GLN A 359 -27.52 -3.73 10.47
CA GLN A 359 -27.26 -3.77 9.03
C GLN A 359 -28.47 -3.34 8.16
N ASN A 360 -29.33 -2.47 8.69
CA ASN A 360 -30.51 -1.93 8.02
C ASN A 360 -30.38 -0.41 7.81
N TYR A 361 -29.16 0.04 7.49
CA TYR A 361 -28.82 1.45 7.36
C TYR A 361 -29.60 2.12 6.22
N ARG A 362 -30.26 3.24 6.57
CA ARG A 362 -30.89 4.12 5.58
C ARG A 362 -30.15 5.44 5.55
N GLU A 363 -29.56 5.75 4.40
CA GLU A 363 -28.76 6.95 4.24
C GLU A 363 -29.60 8.22 4.43
N THR A 364 -29.10 9.12 5.26
CA THR A 364 -29.54 10.51 5.36
C THR A 364 -28.35 11.42 5.09
N GLN A 365 -28.59 12.67 4.71
CA GLN A 365 -27.49 13.63 4.51
C GLN A 365 -26.58 13.76 5.74
N ARG A 366 -27.16 13.70 6.94
CA ARG A 366 -26.41 13.83 8.20
C ARG A 366 -25.58 12.60 8.50
N SER A 367 -26.17 11.40 8.38
CA SER A 367 -25.45 10.15 8.59
C SER A 367 -24.38 9.91 7.53
N TRP A 368 -24.64 10.31 6.28
CA TRP A 368 -23.65 10.30 5.20
C TRP A 368 -22.44 11.19 5.49
N ARG A 369 -22.67 12.43 5.95
CA ARG A 369 -21.57 13.35 6.34
C ARG A 369 -20.78 12.81 7.53
N PHE A 370 -21.45 12.17 8.48
CA PHE A 370 -20.80 11.53 9.63
C PHE A 370 -19.90 10.36 9.20
N ILE A 371 -20.43 9.39 8.45
CA ILE A 371 -19.69 8.20 8.00
C ILE A 371 -18.47 8.58 7.16
N ASN A 372 -18.64 9.46 6.17
CA ASN A 372 -17.55 9.89 5.30
C ASN A 372 -16.58 10.86 5.99
N GLY A 373 -17.10 11.67 6.92
CA GLY A 373 -16.29 12.54 7.75
C GLY A 373 -15.32 11.73 8.60
N LEU A 374 -15.82 10.67 9.25
CA LEU A 374 -15.00 9.79 10.07
C LEU A 374 -13.85 9.15 9.27
N LEU A 375 -14.14 8.66 8.05
CA LEU A 375 -13.12 8.11 7.15
C LEU A 375 -12.03 9.13 6.80
N LYS A 376 -12.40 10.38 6.49
CA LYS A 376 -11.44 11.45 6.19
C LYS A 376 -10.61 11.84 7.41
N VAL A 377 -11.21 11.86 8.59
CA VAL A 377 -10.49 12.09 9.85
C VAL A 377 -9.48 10.96 10.07
N SER A 378 -9.87 9.69 9.94
CA SER A 378 -8.94 8.54 10.03
C SER A 378 -7.79 8.61 9.02
N GLU A 379 -8.06 9.01 7.77
CA GLU A 379 -7.04 9.27 6.77
C GLU A 379 -6.06 10.36 7.24
N ASN A 380 -6.56 11.48 7.78
CA ASN A 380 -5.73 12.58 8.26
C ASN A 380 -4.91 12.21 9.50
N THR A 381 -5.48 11.44 10.41
CA THR A 381 -4.81 10.91 11.61
C THR A 381 -3.59 10.08 11.20
N LEU A 382 -3.70 9.20 10.20
CA LEU A 382 -2.55 8.46 9.70
C LEU A 382 -1.52 9.37 8.99
N ARG A 383 -1.97 10.36 8.21
CA ARG A 383 -1.06 11.31 7.53
C ARG A 383 -0.14 12.05 8.50
N GLN A 384 -0.61 12.37 9.71
CA GLN A 384 0.15 13.10 10.71
C GLN A 384 1.36 12.33 11.26
N ILE A 385 1.30 10.99 11.28
CA ILE A 385 2.42 10.16 11.75
C ILE A 385 3.42 9.82 10.64
N LEU A 386 2.99 9.90 9.38
CA LEU A 386 3.81 9.57 8.22
C LEU A 386 4.77 10.72 7.86
N PRO A 387 5.96 10.43 7.29
CA PRO A 387 6.86 11.46 6.84
C PRO A 387 6.19 12.36 5.80
N SER A 388 6.36 13.68 5.95
CA SER A 388 5.74 14.68 5.07
C SER A 388 6.19 14.54 3.62
N SER A 389 5.22 14.47 2.71
CA SER A 389 5.36 14.35 1.25
C SER A 389 4.19 15.03 0.54
N ASN A 390 4.21 15.06 -0.79
CA ASN A 390 3.05 15.46 -1.61
C ASN A 390 1.82 14.54 -1.40
N TYR A 391 2.01 13.30 -0.93
CA TYR A 391 0.90 12.37 -0.70
C TYR A 391 0.36 12.43 0.73
N THR A 392 1.18 12.86 1.70
CA THR A 392 0.88 12.85 3.14
C THR A 392 0.65 14.24 3.74
N GLN A 393 0.38 15.24 2.89
CA GLN A 393 -0.01 16.57 3.36
C GLN A 393 -1.26 16.50 4.24
N ASN A 394 -1.30 17.30 5.31
CA ASN A 394 -2.46 17.39 6.18
C ASN A 394 -3.68 17.86 5.38
N LEU A 395 -4.81 17.21 5.63
CA LEU A 395 -6.09 17.58 5.08
C LEU A 395 -6.74 18.64 5.96
N ASN A 396 -7.47 19.58 5.36
CA ASN A 396 -8.44 20.37 6.12
C ASN A 396 -9.63 19.47 6.46
N ILE A 397 -9.88 19.30 7.76
CA ILE A 397 -10.93 18.44 8.32
C ILE A 397 -11.93 19.20 9.20
N ASP A 398 -11.92 20.53 9.18
CA ASP A 398 -12.72 21.36 10.10
C ASP A 398 -14.23 21.11 9.92
N GLU A 399 -14.69 20.98 8.67
CA GLU A 399 -16.09 20.68 8.36
C GLU A 399 -16.50 19.28 8.80
N GLU A 400 -15.61 18.30 8.64
CA GLU A 400 -15.86 16.92 9.04
C GLU A 400 -15.88 16.77 10.55
N ILE A 401 -14.94 17.37 11.27
CA ILE A 401 -14.95 17.42 12.75
C ILE A 401 -16.25 18.04 13.23
N HIS A 402 -16.64 19.21 12.68
CA HIS A 402 -17.89 19.85 13.06
C HIS A 402 -19.12 18.97 12.81
N ALA A 403 -19.17 18.26 11.66
CA ALA A 403 -20.26 17.34 11.37
C ALA A 403 -20.31 16.16 12.35
N ILE A 404 -19.16 15.62 12.75
CA ILE A 404 -19.05 14.54 13.73
C ILE A 404 -19.43 15.04 15.13
N ASP A 405 -18.96 16.21 15.56
CA ASP A 405 -19.32 16.84 16.85
C ASP A 405 -20.81 17.09 16.98
N LEU A 406 -21.46 17.50 15.87
CA LEU A 406 -22.90 17.64 15.85
C LEU A 406 -23.61 16.29 15.94
N PHE A 407 -22.97 15.19 15.54
CA PHE A 407 -23.55 13.86 15.47
C PHE A 407 -23.39 13.06 16.78
N LEU A 408 -22.21 13.13 17.39
CA LEU A 408 -21.82 12.34 18.56
C LEU A 408 -21.84 13.17 19.85
N PRO A 409 -22.08 12.54 21.02
CA PRO A 409 -21.82 13.17 22.31
C PRO A 409 -20.33 13.41 22.55
N GLU A 410 -19.99 14.46 23.30
CA GLU A 410 -18.60 14.84 23.62
C GLU A 410 -17.80 13.70 24.27
N LYS A 411 -18.42 12.96 25.20
CA LYS A 411 -17.79 11.81 25.87
C LYS A 411 -17.34 10.73 24.88
N VAL A 412 -18.13 10.49 23.82
CA VAL A 412 -17.82 9.50 22.79
C VAL A 412 -16.69 10.00 21.88
N MET A 413 -16.69 11.30 21.58
CA MET A 413 -15.58 11.93 20.84
C MET A 413 -14.25 11.80 21.56
N ILE A 414 -14.22 12.07 22.87
CA ILE A 414 -13.01 11.90 23.69
C ILE A 414 -12.54 10.45 23.63
N GLN A 415 -13.45 9.48 23.79
CA GLN A 415 -13.12 8.06 23.72
C GLN A 415 -12.51 7.65 22.37
N ILE A 416 -13.07 8.10 21.24
CA ILE A 416 -12.54 7.79 19.90
C ILE A 416 -11.14 8.38 19.72
N ASN A 417 -10.95 9.64 20.15
CA ASN A 417 -9.65 10.30 20.05
C ASN A 417 -8.60 9.53 20.87
N THR A 418 -8.93 9.12 22.10
CA THR A 418 -8.04 8.31 22.92
C THR A 418 -7.69 6.97 22.27
N ILE A 419 -8.69 6.21 21.79
CA ILE A 419 -8.46 4.90 21.17
C ILE A 419 -7.64 5.01 19.88
N THR A 420 -7.88 6.05 19.07
CA THR A 420 -7.11 6.25 17.84
C THR A 420 -5.68 6.70 18.12
N GLU A 421 -5.45 7.54 19.14
CA GLU A 421 -4.11 7.90 19.61
C GLU A 421 -3.36 6.69 20.16
N GLU A 422 -4.00 5.85 20.99
CA GLU A 422 -3.42 4.61 21.52
C GLU A 422 -3.03 3.65 20.40
N TYR A 423 -3.90 3.45 19.40
CA TYR A 423 -3.59 2.64 18.22
C TYR A 423 -2.33 3.13 17.51
N LEU A 424 -2.21 4.45 17.31
CA LEU A 424 -1.05 5.03 16.64
C LEU A 424 0.24 4.88 17.46
N GLN A 425 0.16 4.97 18.78
CA GLN A 425 1.31 4.77 19.67
C GLN A 425 1.77 3.32 19.73
N GLN A 426 0.86 2.37 19.54
CA GLN A 426 1.13 0.93 19.55
C GLN A 426 1.54 0.37 18.17
N LEU A 427 1.60 1.21 17.12
CA LEU A 427 2.11 0.80 15.82
C LEU A 427 3.55 0.28 15.93
N SER A 428 3.74 -1.00 15.64
CA SER A 428 5.07 -1.61 15.63
C SER A 428 5.99 -0.92 14.61
N GLU A 429 7.30 -0.93 14.91
CA GLU A 429 8.33 -0.40 14.00
C GLU A 429 8.28 -1.09 12.62
N ASP A 430 7.94 -2.38 12.59
CA ASP A 430 7.77 -3.16 11.34
C ASP A 430 6.63 -2.64 10.47
N VAL A 431 5.46 -2.35 11.08
CA VAL A 431 4.33 -1.78 10.34
C VAL A 431 4.70 -0.38 9.84
N LEU A 432 5.28 0.48 10.69
CA LEU A 432 5.74 1.81 10.26
C LEU A 432 6.76 1.73 9.13
N LEU A 433 7.71 0.80 9.20
CA LEU A 433 8.70 0.57 8.15
C LEU A 433 8.01 0.11 6.85
N LYS A 434 6.98 -0.73 6.92
CA LYS A 434 6.18 -1.15 5.76
C LYS A 434 5.49 0.04 5.08
N LEU A 435 4.86 0.92 5.85
CA LEU A 435 4.21 2.13 5.34
C LEU A 435 5.21 3.10 4.70
N VAL A 436 6.34 3.32 5.37
CA VAL A 436 7.41 4.19 4.86
C VAL A 436 8.06 3.61 3.59
N ASN A 437 8.22 2.29 3.50
CA ASN A 437 8.69 1.64 2.28
C ASN A 437 7.71 1.84 1.12
N THR A 438 6.41 1.71 1.37
CA THR A 438 5.37 1.96 0.36
C THR A 438 5.45 3.40 -0.17
N LEU A 439 5.70 4.38 0.69
CA LEU A 439 5.96 5.76 0.27
C LEU A 439 7.28 5.90 -0.51
N HIS A 440 8.32 5.18 -0.10
CA HIS A 440 9.64 5.24 -0.72
C HIS A 440 9.65 4.70 -2.16
N TYR A 441 8.86 3.67 -2.44
CA TYR A 441 8.78 3.04 -3.76
C TYR A 441 7.67 3.62 -4.66
N SER A 442 7.00 4.69 -4.23
CA SER A 442 5.99 5.41 -5.01
C SER A 442 6.48 6.81 -5.45
N GLU A 443 5.65 7.54 -6.19
CA GLU A 443 5.95 8.94 -6.57
C GLU A 443 5.97 9.90 -5.36
N ALA A 444 5.61 9.43 -4.17
CA ALA A 444 5.68 10.22 -2.94
C ALA A 444 7.12 10.43 -2.46
N ARG A 445 8.07 9.64 -2.96
CA ARG A 445 9.47 9.58 -2.49
C ARG A 445 10.12 10.96 -2.41
N ASN A 446 10.61 11.30 -1.22
CA ASN A 446 11.37 12.52 -0.97
C ASN A 446 12.40 12.32 0.16
N ASN A 447 13.12 13.39 0.52
CA ASN A 447 14.14 13.36 1.57
C ASN A 447 13.59 12.94 2.94
N ASN A 448 12.40 13.39 3.32
CA ASN A 448 11.80 13.07 4.62
C ASN A 448 11.51 11.57 4.75
N ILE A 449 11.00 10.96 3.68
CA ILE A 449 10.76 9.51 3.60
C ILE A 449 12.08 8.74 3.68
N ILE A 450 13.12 9.18 2.96
CA ILE A 450 14.45 8.54 3.01
C ILE A 450 15.02 8.60 4.44
N ILE A 451 14.93 9.76 5.09
CA ILE A 451 15.40 9.93 6.47
C ILE A 451 14.67 8.96 7.40
N LYS A 452 13.33 8.95 7.36
CA LYS A 452 12.52 8.08 8.22
C LYS A 452 12.78 6.61 7.95
N LYS A 453 12.95 6.21 6.68
CA LYS A 453 13.29 4.83 6.28
C LYS A 453 14.61 4.39 6.88
N LEU A 454 15.68 5.17 6.68
CA LEU A 454 17.01 4.83 7.19
C LEU A 454 17.09 4.78 8.72
N SER A 455 16.25 5.54 9.41
CA SER A 455 16.15 5.52 10.87
C SER A 455 15.38 4.31 11.42
N LEU A 456 14.50 3.68 10.63
CA LEU A 456 13.69 2.52 11.04
C LEU A 456 14.29 1.17 10.60
N GLU A 457 15.04 1.13 9.51
CA GLU A 457 15.63 -0.10 9.01
C GLU A 457 16.74 -0.64 9.93
N ALA A 458 16.80 -1.97 10.12
CA ALA A 458 17.90 -2.64 10.81
C ALA A 458 19.20 -2.67 9.97
N LEU A 459 20.37 -2.75 10.65
CA LEU A 459 21.68 -2.72 10.00
C LEU A 459 21.89 -4.01 9.22
N THR A 460 21.52 -3.96 7.94
CA THR A 460 21.54 -5.09 7.01
C THR A 460 22.29 -4.69 5.75
N GLU A 461 22.65 -5.67 4.93
CA GLU A 461 23.21 -5.41 3.59
C GLU A 461 22.31 -4.50 2.74
N LYS A 462 20.98 -4.62 2.91
CA LYS A 462 20.02 -3.74 2.25
C LYS A 462 20.16 -2.30 2.71
N TRP A 463 20.31 -2.07 4.02
CA TRP A 463 20.54 -0.73 4.57
C TRP A 463 21.83 -0.12 4.05
N LYS A 464 22.94 -0.87 4.05
CA LYS A 464 24.23 -0.42 3.52
C LYS A 464 24.10 0.04 2.06
N LYS A 465 23.45 -0.76 1.22
CA LYS A 465 23.17 -0.42 -0.18
C LYS A 465 22.27 0.82 -0.31
N SER A 466 21.23 0.94 0.51
CA SER A 466 20.37 2.12 0.55
C SER A 466 21.18 3.38 0.87
N LEU A 467 22.01 3.36 1.91
CA LEU A 467 22.88 4.48 2.27
C LEU A 467 23.84 4.85 1.14
N ILE A 468 24.47 3.87 0.50
CA ILE A 468 25.40 4.11 -0.62
C ILE A 468 24.67 4.77 -1.80
N SER A 469 23.48 4.27 -2.14
CA SER A 469 22.70 4.77 -3.29
C SER A 469 22.26 6.24 -3.15
N ILE A 470 22.08 6.74 -1.92
CA ILE A 470 21.63 8.12 -1.70
C ILE A 470 22.76 9.16 -1.76
N GLN A 471 24.02 8.74 -1.84
CA GLN A 471 25.19 9.65 -1.94
C GLN A 471 25.14 10.56 -3.17
N GLU A 472 24.46 10.14 -4.24
CA GLU A 472 24.36 10.90 -5.49
C GLU A 472 23.36 12.06 -5.41
N GLN A 473 22.61 12.19 -4.30
CA GLN A 473 21.60 13.22 -4.15
C GLN A 473 22.23 14.56 -3.75
N ASN A 474 21.80 15.65 -4.40
CA ASN A 474 22.26 17.02 -4.11
C ASN A 474 22.11 17.42 -2.63
N ASN A 475 21.18 16.80 -1.89
CA ASN A 475 20.87 17.09 -0.50
C ASN A 475 21.43 16.05 0.50
N TYR A 476 22.39 15.23 0.08
CA TYR A 476 22.89 14.10 0.87
C TYR A 476 23.38 14.51 2.27
N LEU A 477 24.19 15.57 2.40
CA LEU A 477 24.67 16.07 3.70
C LEU A 477 23.51 16.42 4.65
N LYS A 478 22.42 17.00 4.13
CA LYS A 478 21.23 17.33 4.93
C LYS A 478 20.54 16.07 5.42
N ILE A 479 20.39 15.07 4.55
CA ILE A 479 19.80 13.77 4.90
C ILE A 479 20.59 13.10 6.02
N ILE A 480 21.91 13.00 5.87
CA ILE A 480 22.81 12.37 6.87
C ILE A 480 22.79 13.09 8.21
N LYS A 481 22.71 14.43 8.22
CA LYS A 481 22.58 15.22 9.46
C LYS A 481 21.27 14.93 10.19
N GLU A 482 20.14 14.84 9.47
CA GLU A 482 18.84 14.55 10.09
C GLU A 482 18.73 13.09 10.54
N VAL A 483 19.21 12.14 9.73
CA VAL A 483 19.27 10.71 10.10
C VAL A 483 20.05 10.51 11.40
N GLY A 484 21.19 11.20 11.57
CA GLY A 484 22.00 11.12 12.79
C GLY A 484 21.35 11.63 14.07
N LYS A 485 20.27 12.44 14.00
CA LYS A 485 19.53 12.89 15.19
C LYS A 485 18.59 11.81 15.74
N ASN A 486 18.13 10.90 14.88
CA ASN A 486 17.04 9.98 15.17
C ASN A 486 17.50 8.51 15.30
N ILE A 487 18.81 8.27 15.37
CA ILE A 487 19.38 6.91 15.46
C ILE A 487 19.79 6.59 16.89
N SER A 488 19.28 5.47 17.39
CA SER A 488 19.63 4.91 18.71
C SER A 488 20.78 3.89 18.64
N ASN A 489 20.92 3.16 17.53
CA ASN A 489 21.93 2.13 17.36
C ASN A 489 23.34 2.74 17.19
N GLN A 490 24.31 2.24 17.98
CA GLN A 490 25.68 2.76 18.01
C GLN A 490 26.45 2.54 16.70
N ASP A 491 26.22 1.43 16.01
CA ASP A 491 26.91 1.09 14.75
C ASP A 491 26.44 2.01 13.62
N PHE A 492 25.12 2.21 13.52
CA PHE A 492 24.57 3.21 12.60
C PHE A 492 25.11 4.61 12.89
N LYS A 493 25.17 4.98 14.16
CA LYS A 493 25.67 6.29 14.58
C LYS A 493 27.14 6.49 14.19
N LEU A 494 27.97 5.47 14.33
CA LEU A 494 29.38 5.52 13.92
C LEU A 494 29.53 5.74 12.40
N ILE A 495 28.77 5.00 11.58
CA ILE A 495 28.77 5.17 10.11
C ILE A 495 28.31 6.58 9.71
N ILE A 496 27.24 7.08 10.35
CA ILE A 496 26.72 8.42 10.09
C ILE A 496 27.72 9.49 10.54
N LEU A 497 28.39 9.33 11.68
CA LEU A 497 29.43 10.25 12.15
C LEU A 497 30.63 10.28 11.20
N TYR A 498 31.01 9.15 10.62
CA TYR A 498 32.01 9.09 9.56
C TYR A 498 31.59 9.95 8.36
N GLU A 499 30.39 9.71 7.80
CA GLU A 499 29.91 10.45 6.63
C GLU A 499 29.77 11.96 6.90
N GLN A 500 29.27 12.33 8.09
CA GLN A 500 29.22 13.73 8.51
C GLN A 500 30.61 14.38 8.60
N SER A 501 31.62 13.62 9.01
CA SER A 501 32.99 14.12 9.19
C SER A 501 33.79 14.13 7.90
N ARG A 502 33.40 13.30 6.93
CA ARG A 502 33.91 13.29 5.57
C ARG A 502 33.40 14.47 4.76
N LEU A 503 32.09 14.75 4.86
CA LEU A 503 31.41 15.79 4.07
C LEU A 503 31.47 17.19 4.70
N ASP A 504 31.74 17.28 5.99
CA ASP A 504 31.74 18.52 6.78
C ASP A 504 32.86 18.46 7.83
N LYS A 505 33.14 19.55 8.54
CA LYS A 505 34.29 19.65 9.44
C LYS A 505 34.26 18.58 10.55
N PHE A 506 35.36 17.87 10.75
CA PHE A 506 35.54 16.99 11.91
C PHE A 506 35.81 17.82 13.17
N THR A 507 34.74 18.17 13.89
CA THR A 507 34.81 19.03 15.08
C THR A 507 35.28 18.29 16.32
N LYS A 508 35.76 19.02 17.34
CA LYS A 508 36.15 18.44 18.65
C LYS A 508 35.01 17.62 19.28
N ALA A 509 33.77 18.06 19.12
CA ALA A 509 32.60 17.34 19.63
C ALA A 509 32.39 15.99 18.92
N ARG A 510 32.48 15.96 17.58
CA ARG A 510 32.40 14.71 16.80
C ARG A 510 33.56 13.77 17.13
N LYS A 511 34.78 14.30 17.27
CA LYS A 511 35.94 13.52 17.69
C LYS A 511 35.69 12.84 19.03
N LYS A 512 35.20 13.57 20.03
CA LYS A 512 34.83 12.99 21.34
C LYS A 512 33.79 11.87 21.21
N GLN A 513 32.75 12.06 20.39
CA GLN A 513 31.72 11.04 20.15
C GLN A 513 32.28 9.78 19.47
N VAL A 514 33.12 9.95 18.46
CA VAL A 514 33.75 8.81 17.77
C VAL A 514 34.69 8.07 18.71
N THR A 515 35.55 8.78 19.46
CA THR A 515 36.48 8.16 20.42
C THR A 515 35.77 7.35 21.51
N SER A 516 34.53 7.69 21.87
CA SER A 516 33.73 6.87 22.80
C SER A 516 33.13 5.60 22.18
N MET A 517 33.16 5.47 20.84
CA MET A 517 32.54 4.34 20.11
C MET A 517 33.57 3.38 19.50
N ILE A 518 34.81 3.82 19.28
CA ILE A 518 35.90 3.03 18.67
C ILE A 518 37.00 2.73 19.70
N ASP A 519 37.86 1.77 19.39
CA ASP A 519 39.07 1.53 20.18
C ASP A 519 39.99 2.75 20.17
N VAL A 520 40.60 3.06 21.32
CA VAL A 520 41.44 4.25 21.52
C VAL A 520 42.61 4.29 20.54
N GLY A 521 43.18 3.13 20.19
CA GLY A 521 44.29 3.00 19.25
C GLY A 521 43.91 3.27 17.79
N ASN A 522 42.61 3.27 17.46
CA ASN A 522 42.12 3.33 16.08
C ASN A 522 41.70 4.74 15.60
N ILE A 523 41.78 5.78 16.45
CA ILE A 523 41.36 7.14 16.10
C ILE A 523 42.15 7.74 14.93
N THR A 524 43.43 7.41 14.81
CA THR A 524 44.30 7.87 13.72
C THR A 524 43.90 7.24 12.38
N ILE A 525 43.45 5.99 12.40
CA ILE A 525 42.91 5.29 11.23
C ILE A 525 41.62 5.98 10.77
N PHE A 526 40.72 6.29 11.70
CA PHE A 526 39.48 7.03 11.41
C PHE A 526 39.74 8.41 10.79
N GLU A 527 40.69 9.17 11.34
CA GLU A 527 41.09 10.47 10.78
C GLU A 527 41.67 10.35 9.37
N THR A 528 42.40 9.26 9.09
CA THR A 528 42.96 8.99 7.76
C THR A 528 41.86 8.66 6.75
N LEU A 529 40.89 7.82 7.13
CA LEU A 529 39.73 7.49 6.29
C LEU A 529 38.90 8.72 5.92
N ILE A 530 38.80 9.71 6.82
CA ILE A 530 38.13 10.99 6.53
C ILE A 530 38.94 11.83 5.55
N LYS A 531 40.26 11.95 5.77
CA LYS A 531 41.15 12.77 4.93
C LYS A 531 41.20 12.33 3.47
N ASN A 532 41.07 11.02 3.22
CA ASN A 532 41.07 10.48 1.87
C ASN A 532 39.84 10.94 1.04
N GLN A 533 38.77 11.42 1.67
CA GLN A 533 37.54 11.93 1.04
C GLN A 533 36.84 10.96 0.06
N GLU A 534 37.22 9.70 0.06
CA GLU A 534 36.64 8.67 -0.79
C GLU A 534 35.14 8.48 -0.52
N ARG A 535 34.36 8.14 -1.55
CA ARG A 535 32.93 7.84 -1.38
C ARG A 535 32.75 6.60 -0.53
N LEU A 536 31.72 6.59 0.32
CA LEU A 536 31.42 5.46 1.19
C LEU A 536 31.13 4.22 0.36
N THR A 537 31.95 3.18 0.54
CA THR A 537 31.77 1.86 -0.06
C THR A 537 31.42 0.82 0.99
N GLN A 538 31.01 -0.37 0.55
CA GLN A 538 30.72 -1.48 1.45
C GLN A 538 31.95 -1.89 2.28
N ASN A 539 33.13 -1.98 1.66
CA ASN A 539 34.38 -2.28 2.36
C ASN A 539 34.74 -1.20 3.38
N GLN A 540 34.46 0.07 3.08
CA GLN A 540 34.69 1.15 4.04
C GLN A 540 33.73 1.07 5.23
N ILE A 541 32.47 0.72 5.04
CA ILE A 541 31.52 0.49 6.14
C ILE A 541 32.05 -0.61 7.07
N GLU A 542 32.52 -1.73 6.52
CA GLU A 542 33.10 -2.82 7.31
C GLU A 542 34.37 -2.39 8.04
N THR A 543 35.24 -1.64 7.37
CA THR A 543 36.45 -1.07 7.98
C THR A 543 36.10 -0.16 9.15
N ILE A 544 35.11 0.72 8.99
CA ILE A 544 34.65 1.64 10.05
C ILE A 544 34.10 0.87 11.25
N LEU A 545 33.29 -0.17 11.01
CA LEU A 545 32.74 -1.00 12.09
C LEU A 545 33.83 -1.80 12.81
N ASN A 546 34.86 -2.25 12.08
CA ASN A 546 36.00 -2.97 12.67
C ASN A 546 36.89 -2.07 13.55
N LEU A 547 36.80 -0.74 13.44
CA LEU A 547 37.53 0.18 14.34
C LEU A 547 37.08 0.06 15.81
N LYS A 548 35.93 -0.56 16.07
CA LYS A 548 35.47 -0.88 17.42
C LYS A 548 36.32 -1.93 18.12
N GLN A 549 37.05 -2.73 17.34
CA GLN A 549 37.92 -3.79 17.83
C GLN A 549 39.39 -3.34 17.76
N PRO A 550 40.26 -3.80 18.66
CA PRO A 550 41.69 -3.52 18.56
C PRO A 550 42.23 -4.12 17.25
N ILE A 551 42.71 -3.26 16.34
CA ILE A 551 43.32 -3.72 15.09
C ILE A 551 44.75 -4.14 15.42
N ARG A 552 45.01 -5.45 15.41
CA ARG A 552 46.37 -5.99 15.57
C ARG A 552 47.25 -5.43 14.45
N LYS A 553 48.27 -4.64 14.81
CA LYS A 553 49.28 -4.20 13.86
C LYS A 553 50.02 -5.43 13.35
N THR A 554 49.78 -5.81 12.09
CA THR A 554 50.66 -6.77 11.41
C THR A 554 51.99 -6.07 11.23
N VAL A 555 53.01 -6.52 11.97
CA VAL A 555 54.38 -6.04 11.78
C VAL A 555 54.81 -6.48 10.39
N SER A 556 54.82 -5.56 9.43
CA SER A 556 55.46 -5.77 8.14
C SER A 556 56.96 -5.80 8.36
N LEU A 557 57.50 -6.99 8.61
CA LEU A 557 58.93 -7.25 8.61
C LEU A 557 59.50 -6.92 7.22
N ASN A 558 60.24 -5.81 7.12
CA ASN A 558 60.90 -5.44 5.88
C ASN A 558 62.07 -6.40 5.63
N ALA A 559 61.94 -7.28 4.64
CA ALA A 559 62.96 -8.25 4.27
C ALA A 559 64.33 -7.60 3.95
N GLN A 560 64.36 -6.34 3.51
CA GLN A 560 65.61 -5.60 3.29
C GLN A 560 66.24 -5.18 4.62
N GLN A 561 65.45 -4.76 5.61
CA GLN A 561 65.97 -4.47 6.96
C GLN A 561 66.45 -5.74 7.65
N ILE A 562 65.77 -6.89 7.44
CA ILE A 562 66.26 -8.18 7.94
C ILE A 562 67.61 -8.51 7.31
N LYS A 563 67.78 -8.34 5.99
CA LYS A 563 69.06 -8.56 5.31
C LYS A 563 70.16 -7.63 5.80
N VAL A 564 69.84 -6.36 6.07
CA VAL A 564 70.80 -5.39 6.62
C VAL A 564 71.16 -5.74 8.07
N SER A 565 70.20 -6.16 8.90
CA SER A 565 70.47 -6.63 10.25
C SER A 565 71.26 -7.94 10.27
N GLN A 566 70.97 -8.87 9.35
CA GLN A 566 71.76 -10.10 9.16
C GLN A 566 73.18 -9.79 8.68
N ALA A 567 73.35 -8.84 7.77
CA ALA A 567 74.66 -8.41 7.31
C ALA A 567 75.47 -7.77 8.45
N LYS A 568 74.85 -6.90 9.26
CA LYS A 568 75.49 -6.33 10.46
C LYS A 568 75.79 -7.37 11.53
N LEU A 569 74.91 -8.35 11.71
CA LEU A 569 75.13 -9.45 12.63
C LEU A 569 76.31 -10.31 12.16
N ASN A 570 76.37 -10.65 10.87
CA ASN A 570 77.48 -11.40 10.28
C ASN A 570 78.80 -10.61 10.32
N GLU A 571 78.74 -9.29 10.14
CA GLU A 571 79.90 -8.40 10.31
C GLU A 571 80.38 -8.40 11.77
N THR A 572 79.44 -8.39 12.73
CA THR A 572 79.76 -8.48 14.16
C THR A 572 80.31 -9.87 14.52
N ILE A 573 79.75 -10.94 13.96
CA ILE A 573 80.23 -12.32 14.11
C ILE A 573 81.63 -12.46 13.52
N SER A 574 81.89 -11.89 12.34
CA SER A 574 83.21 -11.92 11.71
C SER A 574 84.26 -11.15 12.52
N VAL A 575 83.88 -10.03 13.14
CA VAL A 575 84.75 -9.30 14.08
C VAL A 575 85.00 -10.09 15.37
N LEU A 576 84.03 -10.88 15.83
CA LEU A 576 84.20 -11.76 16.99
C LEU A 576 85.06 -12.99 16.64
N GLU A 577 84.87 -13.59 15.46
CA GLU A 577 85.70 -14.68 14.92
C GLU A 577 87.16 -14.24 14.70
N GLU A 578 87.41 -12.97 14.36
CA GLU A 578 88.76 -12.39 14.30
C GLU A 578 89.40 -12.20 15.69
N TYR A 579 88.60 -12.24 16.77
CA TYR A 579 89.06 -12.10 18.15
C TYR A 579 89.24 -13.43 18.90
N PHE A 580 88.78 -14.55 18.35
CA PHE A 580 88.95 -15.89 18.91
C PHE A 580 89.84 -16.73 17.99
N ASP A 581 91.13 -16.85 18.35
CA ASP A 581 92.03 -17.82 17.72
C ASP A 581 91.50 -19.25 17.92
N GLU A 582 91.55 -20.01 16.83
CA GLU A 582 91.10 -21.39 16.60
C GLU A 582 91.18 -22.35 17.81
N GLU A 583 90.03 -22.79 18.32
CA GLU A 583 89.89 -24.14 18.91
C GLU A 583 88.67 -24.84 18.31
N GLU A 584 88.90 -26.08 17.84
CA GLU A 584 88.02 -26.91 17.00
C GLU A 584 86.60 -27.10 17.58
N ILE A 585 85.58 -26.80 16.76
CA ILE A 585 84.21 -27.31 16.97
C ILE A 585 83.76 -28.01 15.67
N GLU A 586 83.51 -29.31 15.79
CA GLU A 586 83.08 -30.21 14.70
C GLU A 586 81.73 -29.80 14.06
N PRO A 587 81.50 -30.14 12.77
CA PRO A 587 80.38 -29.60 12.01
C PRO A 587 79.10 -30.42 12.23
N ILE A 588 77.99 -29.74 12.55
CA ILE A 588 76.66 -30.33 12.40
C ILE A 588 76.09 -29.92 11.04
N VAL A 589 76.06 -30.90 10.14
CA VAL A 589 75.51 -30.84 8.79
C VAL A 589 74.01 -30.52 8.83
N THR A 590 73.62 -29.54 8.03
CA THR A 590 72.25 -29.20 7.66
C THR A 590 71.80 -30.18 6.58
N GLU A 591 70.63 -30.82 6.73
CA GLU A 591 69.90 -31.30 5.55
C GLU A 591 68.39 -31.37 5.78
N GLN A 592 67.70 -31.05 4.69
CA GLN A 592 66.27 -30.86 4.49
C GLN A 592 65.54 -32.20 4.40
N GLU A 593 64.23 -32.20 4.67
CA GLU A 593 63.14 -32.88 3.91
C GLU A 593 61.97 -33.20 4.88
N SER A 594 60.79 -32.60 4.70
CA SER A 594 59.72 -32.95 3.75
C SER A 594 58.61 -33.80 4.41
N LEU A 595 57.40 -33.55 3.93
CA LEU A 595 56.11 -33.92 4.49
C LEU A 595 55.81 -35.44 4.59
N ASP A 596 55.18 -35.78 5.73
CA ASP A 596 53.96 -36.60 5.85
C ASP A 596 54.08 -38.15 5.87
N LYS A 597 53.88 -38.74 7.06
CA LYS A 597 52.71 -39.60 7.40
C LYS A 597 52.88 -40.32 8.76
N THR A 598 51.88 -40.09 9.58
CA THR A 598 51.25 -40.94 10.60
C THR A 598 51.98 -42.12 11.26
N THR A 599 51.80 -42.09 12.58
CA THR A 599 51.52 -43.17 13.55
C THR A 599 52.65 -43.86 14.32
N GLU A 600 52.48 -43.68 15.64
CA GLU A 600 52.79 -44.55 16.77
C GLU A 600 54.16 -44.47 17.46
N LYS A 601 54.07 -43.77 18.60
CA LYS A 601 54.49 -44.15 19.96
C LYS A 601 55.96 -44.48 20.16
N ILE A 602 56.64 -43.54 20.82
CA ILE A 602 57.82 -43.80 21.64
C ILE A 602 57.49 -43.42 23.11
N PRO A 603 57.98 -44.18 24.10
CA PRO A 603 57.57 -44.11 25.51
C PRO A 603 58.29 -43.03 26.32
N LYS A 604 57.67 -42.72 27.46
CA LYS A 604 58.07 -41.80 28.55
C LYS A 604 59.54 -41.87 28.97
N VAL A 605 60.16 -40.68 29.09
CA VAL A 605 61.21 -40.34 30.06
C VAL A 605 60.63 -39.26 30.99
N ALA A 606 60.99 -39.29 32.28
CA ALA A 606 60.34 -38.62 33.40
C ALA A 606 60.06 -37.11 33.19
N SER A 607 58.83 -36.69 33.52
CA SER A 607 58.35 -35.31 33.42
C SER A 607 58.67 -34.51 34.69
N TYR A 608 59.45 -33.45 34.55
CA TYR A 608 59.26 -32.24 35.36
C TYR A 608 58.16 -31.43 34.66
N THR A 609 57.16 -30.94 35.40
CA THR A 609 56.09 -30.16 34.77
C THR A 609 56.47 -28.68 34.77
N GLU A 610 56.08 -27.95 33.72
CA GLU A 610 56.27 -26.48 33.63
C GLU A 610 55.61 -25.74 34.82
N LYS A 611 54.72 -26.41 35.55
CA LYS A 611 54.08 -25.92 36.78
C LYS A 611 55.02 -25.98 38.00
N ASP A 612 55.88 -27.00 38.10
CA ASP A 612 56.87 -27.12 39.19
C ASP A 612 57.90 -25.97 39.11
N ASP A 613 58.28 -25.60 37.90
CA ASP A 613 59.20 -24.50 37.61
C ASP A 613 58.59 -23.13 37.95
N ALA A 614 57.29 -22.96 37.66
CA ALA A 614 56.56 -21.75 38.03
C ALA A 614 56.51 -21.60 39.56
N VAL A 615 56.12 -22.65 40.28
CA VAL A 615 56.04 -22.65 41.75
C VAL A 615 57.42 -22.39 42.39
N PHE A 616 58.48 -22.97 41.84
CA PHE A 616 59.85 -22.70 42.29
C PHE A 616 60.23 -21.23 42.16
N LEU A 617 59.94 -20.61 41.00
CA LEU A 617 60.25 -19.20 40.76
C LEU A 617 59.45 -18.28 41.69
N ILE A 618 58.16 -18.56 41.91
CA ILE A 618 57.31 -17.77 42.82
C ILE A 618 57.86 -17.84 44.25
N LYS A 619 58.19 -19.03 44.76
CA LYS A 619 58.72 -19.19 46.12
C LYS A 619 59.97 -18.35 46.33
N ARG A 620 60.90 -18.38 45.37
CA ARG A 620 62.14 -17.59 45.48
C ARG A 620 61.91 -16.08 45.36
N ILE A 621 61.01 -15.62 44.50
CA ILE A 621 60.69 -14.19 44.39
C ILE A 621 59.98 -13.69 45.67
N LEU A 622 59.13 -14.51 46.31
CA LEU A 622 58.50 -14.13 47.58
C LEU A 622 59.53 -14.02 48.73
N ASP A 623 60.56 -14.88 48.75
CA ASP A 623 61.61 -14.86 49.78
C ASP A 623 62.60 -13.70 49.58
N GLU A 624 62.99 -13.41 48.34
CA GLU A 624 64.08 -12.46 48.02
C GLU A 624 63.59 -11.14 47.42
N LYS A 625 62.27 -11.00 47.22
CA LYS A 625 61.54 -9.91 46.53
C LYS A 625 61.84 -9.78 45.03
N SER A 626 62.98 -10.26 44.56
CA SER A 626 63.41 -10.16 43.17
C SER A 626 64.57 -11.12 42.91
N ILE A 627 64.68 -11.66 41.69
CA ILE A 627 65.79 -12.54 41.29
C ILE A 627 66.54 -11.94 40.10
N PRO A 628 67.87 -11.92 40.06
CA PRO A 628 68.61 -11.42 38.90
C PRO A 628 68.29 -12.17 37.60
N VAL A 629 68.16 -11.42 36.51
CA VAL A 629 67.89 -11.97 35.16
C VAL A 629 68.96 -12.98 34.72
N SER A 630 70.23 -12.76 35.10
CA SER A 630 71.31 -13.70 34.80
C SER A 630 71.05 -15.09 35.38
N GLU A 631 70.51 -15.15 36.60
CA GLU A 631 70.24 -16.42 37.29
C GLU A 631 69.02 -17.13 36.69
N VAL A 632 67.95 -16.38 36.37
CA VAL A 632 66.78 -16.93 35.67
C VAL A 632 67.13 -17.40 34.25
N ASN A 633 68.07 -16.73 33.60
CA ASN A 633 68.58 -17.14 32.30
C ASN A 633 69.38 -18.45 32.38
N ASP A 634 70.15 -18.67 33.45
CA ASP A 634 70.83 -19.95 33.67
C ASP A 634 69.82 -21.09 33.88
N PHE A 635 68.73 -20.87 34.61
CA PHE A 635 67.63 -21.85 34.72
C PHE A 635 66.99 -22.15 33.37
N ALA A 636 66.69 -21.12 32.57
CA ALA A 636 66.12 -21.28 31.23
C ALA A 636 67.06 -22.05 30.30
N MET A 637 68.36 -21.74 30.32
CA MET A 637 69.38 -22.40 29.49
C MET A 637 69.58 -23.86 29.87
N ASN A 638 69.50 -24.21 31.16
CA ASN A 638 69.53 -25.61 31.61
C ASN A 638 68.36 -26.45 31.06
N GLN A 639 67.27 -25.79 30.64
CA GLN A 639 66.12 -26.41 29.97
C GLN A 639 66.15 -26.24 28.44
N GLY A 640 67.24 -25.69 27.89
CA GLY A 640 67.37 -25.42 26.45
C GLY A 640 66.42 -24.32 25.94
N LYS A 641 65.87 -23.48 26.83
CA LYS A 641 64.97 -22.37 26.48
C LYS A 641 65.71 -21.03 26.62
N MET A 642 65.41 -20.08 25.74
CA MET A 642 65.83 -18.68 25.98
C MET A 642 64.97 -18.08 27.10
N LEU A 643 65.54 -17.18 27.91
CA LEU A 643 64.84 -16.50 29.02
C LEU A 643 63.42 -16.02 28.67
N ASN A 644 63.28 -15.28 27.56
CA ASN A 644 61.99 -14.72 27.16
C ASN A 644 60.95 -15.79 26.83
N MET A 645 61.39 -16.93 26.29
CA MET A 645 60.51 -18.06 25.98
C MET A 645 60.12 -18.80 27.27
N TYR A 646 61.09 -18.99 28.17
CA TYR A 646 60.88 -19.60 29.48
C TYR A 646 59.87 -18.79 30.32
N LEU A 647 60.09 -17.49 30.51
CA LEU A 647 59.15 -16.63 31.23
C LEU A 647 57.79 -16.52 30.54
N SER A 648 57.75 -16.51 29.20
CA SER A 648 56.47 -16.50 28.48
C SER A 648 55.69 -17.80 28.68
N ASP A 649 56.36 -18.95 28.76
CA ASP A 649 55.70 -20.23 29.00
C ASP A 649 55.15 -20.31 30.43
N LEU A 650 55.91 -19.82 31.43
CA LEU A 650 55.44 -19.74 32.80
C LEU A 650 54.26 -18.76 32.95
N ASN A 651 54.34 -17.57 32.34
CA ASN A 651 53.25 -16.58 32.40
C ASN A 651 51.95 -17.06 31.74
N LYS A 652 52.02 -17.94 30.72
CA LYS A 652 50.82 -18.53 30.12
C LYS A 652 50.01 -19.37 31.11
N LEU A 653 50.66 -19.97 32.12
CA LEU A 653 49.98 -20.81 33.11
C LEU A 653 48.99 -20.01 33.96
N PHE A 654 49.26 -18.71 34.18
CA PHE A 654 48.44 -17.83 35.01
C PHE A 654 47.66 -16.79 34.21
N TYR A 655 47.91 -16.69 32.90
CA TYR A 655 47.31 -15.66 32.06
C TYR A 655 45.79 -15.78 31.95
N ASP A 656 45.24 -16.99 31.97
CA ASP A 656 43.78 -17.18 31.88
C ASP A 656 43.07 -16.64 33.13
N ASP A 657 43.72 -16.66 34.30
CA ASP A 657 43.16 -16.19 35.57
C ASP A 657 43.44 -14.70 35.80
N LEU A 658 44.65 -14.24 35.52
CA LEU A 658 45.08 -12.85 35.76
C LEU A 658 44.73 -11.92 34.60
N SER A 659 44.53 -12.46 33.39
CA SER A 659 44.52 -11.71 32.12
C SER A 659 45.76 -10.82 31.92
N ASP A 660 46.84 -11.09 32.66
CA ASP A 660 48.09 -10.34 32.71
C ASP A 660 49.29 -11.24 33.01
N GLN A 661 50.51 -10.70 32.95
CA GLN A 661 51.75 -11.40 33.26
C GLN A 661 52.04 -11.39 34.77
N LEU A 662 52.33 -12.57 35.34
CA LEU A 662 52.69 -12.69 36.75
C LEU A 662 54.16 -12.32 36.99
N PHE A 663 55.07 -12.79 36.13
CA PHE A 663 56.49 -12.48 36.17
C PHE A 663 56.82 -11.36 35.18
N THR A 664 57.43 -10.30 35.66
CA THR A 664 57.92 -9.17 34.85
C THR A 664 59.42 -8.99 35.06
N VAL A 665 60.06 -8.33 34.09
CA VAL A 665 61.49 -8.01 34.16
C VAL A 665 61.64 -6.50 34.31
N GLU A 666 62.20 -6.06 35.43
CA GLU A 666 62.46 -4.65 35.75
C GLU A 666 63.89 -4.49 36.27
N ASP A 667 64.64 -3.52 35.74
CA ASP A 667 66.02 -3.19 36.15
C ASP A 667 66.97 -4.42 36.28
N ASP A 668 66.97 -5.30 35.28
CA ASP A 668 67.73 -6.57 35.24
C ASP A 668 67.37 -7.58 36.34
N MET A 669 66.19 -7.44 36.95
CA MET A 669 65.62 -8.38 37.91
C MET A 669 64.26 -8.91 37.43
N VAL A 670 63.97 -10.17 37.74
CA VAL A 670 62.65 -10.79 37.58
C VAL A 670 61.89 -10.60 38.89
N ILE A 671 60.72 -9.98 38.80
CA ILE A 671 59.85 -9.65 39.94
C ILE A 671 58.41 -10.11 39.69
N ILE A 672 57.62 -10.15 40.77
CA ILE A 672 56.16 -10.23 40.72
C ILE A 672 55.64 -8.86 41.16
N ASP A 673 54.73 -8.28 40.39
CA ASP A 673 54.12 -6.99 40.73
C ASP A 673 53.41 -7.09 42.10
N ASP A 674 53.54 -6.05 42.93
CA ASP A 674 52.89 -5.94 44.24
C ASP A 674 51.39 -6.26 44.18
N TYR A 675 50.72 -5.93 43.06
CA TYR A 675 49.31 -6.20 42.83
C TYR A 675 48.98 -7.70 42.77
N TYR A 676 49.93 -8.55 42.35
CA TYR A 676 49.75 -9.99 42.19
C TYR A 676 50.39 -10.83 43.29
N LEU A 677 50.98 -10.22 44.33
CA LEU A 677 51.62 -10.93 45.44
C LEU A 677 50.65 -11.83 46.22
N GLU A 678 49.42 -11.38 46.48
CA GLU A 678 48.42 -12.19 47.18
C GLU A 678 48.05 -13.45 46.37
N TYR A 679 47.87 -13.31 45.06
CA TYR A 679 47.60 -14.43 44.15
C TYR A 679 48.79 -15.41 44.09
N ALA A 680 50.01 -14.89 44.02
CA ALA A 680 51.23 -15.68 44.03
C ALA A 680 51.39 -16.51 45.32
N MET A 681 50.97 -15.96 46.47
CA MET A 681 50.96 -16.68 47.75
C MET A 681 49.90 -17.78 47.80
N GLU A 682 48.73 -17.56 47.19
CA GLU A 682 47.66 -18.57 47.12
C GLU A 682 48.08 -19.78 46.27
N GLU A 683 48.76 -19.57 45.14
CA GLU A 683 49.22 -20.66 44.25
C GLU A 683 50.26 -21.58 44.91
N ILE A 684 51.03 -21.09 45.88
CA ILE A 684 51.98 -21.91 46.65
C ILE A 684 51.30 -22.72 47.74
N ASN A 685 50.24 -22.18 48.36
CA ASN A 685 49.55 -22.82 49.49
C ASN A 685 48.61 -23.97 49.08
N PHE A 686 48.42 -24.21 47.78
CA PHE A 686 47.66 -25.36 47.27
C PHE A 686 48.47 -26.67 47.24
N GLU A 687 49.78 -26.64 47.58
CA GLU A 687 50.69 -27.81 47.56
C GLU A 687 51.33 -28.19 48.90
N GLU A 688 50.90 -27.59 50.04
CA GLU A 688 51.05 -28.20 51.38
C GLU A 688 49.74 -28.85 51.83
#